data_AF-A0A1F7D619-F1
#
_entry.id   AF-A0A1F7D619-F1
#
_cell.length_a   1.000
_cell.length_b   1.000
_cell.length_c   1.000
_cell.angle_alpha   90.00
_cell.angle_beta   90.00
_cell.angle_gamma   90.00
#
_symmetry.space_group_name_H-M   'P 1'
#
loop_
_entity.id
_entity.type
_entity.pdbx_description
1 polymer ?
#
loop_
_entity_poly.entity_id
_entity_poly.type
_entity_poly.pdbx_seq_one_letter_code
_entity_poly.pdbx_strand_id
1 'polypeptide(L)'
;MTDLPASIEAYLTEAGFSATELLVLKKLLEGEALTLRELAAKTGKSTGVLDLAVKKLLSRRIISREMVNDTPKMLLKSLDAVMKWVKDDTEEKLKAMKSRALDFESFIASLKRESKRPEMEYFEGEEGIKKAYMKLLEVSVKEFLHYRPVTMKEEEDPLAAFRVQYFRERHKRSIFSRVLAPSTSLGRRFQSRDVFEYRETQLIKDEEFPITFEKIIVGETVACFNHAEQRACFLKYPELAHTERTMFELLWRRAKEPPTQPQTVALTLPQSSQPVISLSTRSLSSLREFFLSRNSVALFFGGAVLAAGITYGLWWHTYNLNRERVRERAMAIAATAAMEFDARDIEQLRTKEDVKKPEFMKLVTHLREIKTRNENIRFVYIDRPIEAKDASWAVVADADYGTPDEDLDGDGIIEDFEQLTMPGQIYPHVDPLFQERLHRPAADFLSDEWGAYCDASAPIFDAEGKAIAVLFVDIDLQQVRDLTSQSFKVAYVFLGLFLFFVFIRLAAFNRPLFFELLKVLRSRGVLMILGVCALISLGVTWGMYRYSYNLNLQRVREQVTAIAATAAPEFDVEDLDQLHTWHDVEKTVYKKVVAQLQDIRKRNATVRYVYILRATDDPYFYEFVADADSLNIRSFSDFSEDGLRNDISPPGYSYYDYEGVKSSLMKAMHEPFADHQMVYDLWGEWISGHAPIKDKNGKMNAIIGVDVDASKVDALSRQAFSPIFLFASLFSLLVFVRFITFVSPRFIKHLRR
;
A
#
# COMPACT_ATOMS: atom_id res chain seq x y z
N MET A 1 -44.02 27.69 -48.60
CA MET A 1 -44.59 26.39 -48.20
C MET A 1 -44.48 26.28 -46.70
N THR A 2 -45.60 26.45 -46.00
CA THR A 2 -45.73 26.20 -44.55
C THR A 2 -47.03 25.45 -44.33
N ASP A 3 -47.13 24.24 -44.89
CA ASP A 3 -48.26 23.37 -44.57
C ASP A 3 -47.99 22.67 -43.24
N LEU A 4 -49.03 22.44 -42.45
CA LEU A 4 -48.92 21.74 -41.17
C LEU A 4 -48.57 20.26 -41.43
N PRO A 5 -47.53 19.68 -40.79
CA PRO A 5 -47.23 18.27 -40.95
C PRO A 5 -48.43 17.38 -40.61
N ALA A 6 -48.65 16.31 -41.36
CA ALA A 6 -49.81 15.42 -41.21
C ALA A 6 -49.95 14.84 -39.78
N SER A 7 -48.83 14.59 -39.09
CA SER A 7 -48.82 14.15 -37.70
C SER A 7 -49.40 15.20 -36.75
N ILE A 8 -49.10 16.48 -36.95
CA ILE A 8 -49.61 17.58 -36.12
C ILE A 8 -51.09 17.82 -36.39
N GLU A 9 -51.52 17.68 -37.65
CA GLU A 9 -52.93 17.80 -38.01
C GLU A 9 -53.78 16.69 -37.37
N ALA A 10 -53.28 15.45 -37.34
CA ALA A 10 -53.91 14.34 -36.63
C ALA A 10 -54.05 14.64 -35.13
N TYR A 11 -52.99 15.10 -34.47
CA TYR A 11 -53.03 15.44 -33.05
C TYR A 11 -54.01 16.57 -32.72
N LEU A 12 -54.05 17.64 -33.53
CA LEU A 12 -55.01 18.72 -33.32
C LEU A 12 -56.45 18.23 -33.56
N THR A 13 -56.66 17.30 -34.49
CA THR A 13 -57.97 16.68 -34.70
C THR A 13 -58.40 15.86 -33.48
N GLU A 14 -57.51 15.03 -32.92
CA GLU A 14 -57.75 14.28 -31.67
C GLU A 14 -57.99 15.22 -30.47
N ALA A 15 -57.34 16.37 -30.45
CA ALA A 15 -57.56 17.42 -29.44
C ALA A 15 -58.88 18.20 -29.64
N GLY A 16 -59.67 17.89 -30.66
CA GLY A 16 -60.99 18.47 -30.89
C GLY A 16 -60.97 19.77 -31.71
N PHE A 17 -59.98 19.97 -32.59
CA PHE A 17 -60.07 20.96 -33.66
C PHE A 17 -60.88 20.39 -34.83
N SER A 18 -61.82 21.18 -35.31
CA SER A 18 -62.58 20.90 -36.54
C SER A 18 -61.73 21.16 -37.78
N ALA A 19 -62.08 20.51 -38.89
CA ALA A 19 -61.43 20.72 -40.18
C ALA A 19 -61.42 22.20 -40.62
N THR A 20 -62.44 22.99 -40.23
CA THR A 20 -62.50 24.43 -40.51
C THR A 20 -61.50 25.23 -39.67
N GLU A 21 -61.31 24.90 -38.39
CA GLU A 21 -60.32 25.57 -37.53
C GLU A 21 -58.89 25.31 -38.01
N LEU A 22 -58.59 24.07 -38.42
CA LEU A 22 -57.29 23.70 -38.99
C LEU A 22 -57.01 24.47 -40.28
N LEU A 23 -58.04 24.64 -41.11
CA LEU A 23 -57.92 25.34 -42.38
C LEU A 23 -57.69 26.85 -42.19
N VAL A 24 -58.35 27.47 -41.20
CA VAL A 24 -58.05 28.86 -40.79
C VAL A 24 -56.63 28.98 -40.24
N LEU A 25 -56.21 28.04 -39.39
CA LEU A 25 -54.88 28.04 -38.79
C LEU A 25 -53.77 27.90 -39.85
N LYS A 26 -53.92 26.99 -40.80
CA LYS A 26 -53.02 26.81 -41.96
C LYS A 26 -52.85 28.12 -42.72
N LYS A 27 -53.94 28.87 -42.96
CA LYS A 27 -53.87 30.15 -43.67
C LYS A 27 -53.25 31.28 -42.88
N LEU A 28 -53.41 31.31 -41.56
CA LEU A 28 -52.75 32.31 -40.72
C LEU A 28 -51.27 31.98 -40.45
N LEU A 29 -50.86 30.71 -40.57
CA LEU A 29 -49.45 30.29 -40.50
C LEU A 29 -48.62 30.72 -41.72
N GLU A 30 -49.25 31.11 -42.83
CA GLU A 30 -48.57 31.71 -43.98
C GLU A 30 -48.02 33.12 -43.66
N GLY A 31 -48.31 33.67 -42.47
CA GLY A 31 -47.75 34.92 -41.96
C GLY A 31 -48.54 36.19 -42.33
N GLU A 32 -49.65 36.04 -43.05
CA GLU A 32 -50.50 37.17 -43.43
C GLU A 32 -51.61 37.43 -42.41
N ALA A 33 -51.81 38.70 -42.05
CA ALA A 33 -53.00 39.14 -41.34
C ALA A 33 -54.18 39.22 -42.33
N LEU A 34 -55.28 38.52 -42.03
CA LEU A 34 -56.41 38.37 -42.94
C LEU A 34 -57.74 38.79 -42.29
N THR A 35 -58.55 39.57 -42.99
CA THR A 35 -59.95 39.81 -42.62
C THR A 35 -60.78 38.52 -42.79
N LEU A 36 -61.94 38.46 -42.17
CA LEU A 36 -62.86 37.33 -42.34
C LEU A 36 -63.29 37.13 -43.81
N ARG A 37 -63.39 38.23 -44.58
CA ARG A 37 -63.73 38.22 -46.01
C ARG A 37 -62.56 37.71 -46.86
N GLU A 38 -61.33 38.10 -46.53
CA GLU A 38 -60.11 37.58 -47.17
C GLU A 38 -59.92 36.09 -46.88
N LEU A 39 -60.17 35.65 -45.63
CA LEU A 39 -60.19 34.22 -45.27
C LEU A 39 -61.25 33.47 -46.08
N ALA A 40 -62.46 34.00 -46.23
CA ALA A 40 -63.51 33.38 -47.04
C ALA A 40 -63.08 33.20 -48.51
N ALA A 41 -62.48 34.24 -49.11
CA ALA A 41 -61.96 34.17 -50.47
C ALA A 41 -60.83 33.14 -50.63
N LYS A 42 -59.89 33.07 -49.66
CA LYS A 42 -58.74 32.16 -49.70
C LYS A 42 -59.05 30.71 -49.35
N THR A 43 -60.16 30.45 -48.68
CA THR A 43 -60.52 29.11 -48.16
C THR A 43 -61.72 28.48 -48.86
N GLY A 44 -62.50 29.27 -49.62
CA GLY A 44 -63.72 28.81 -50.29
C GLY A 44 -64.86 28.45 -49.33
N LYS A 45 -64.77 28.84 -48.04
CA LYS A 45 -65.81 28.59 -47.03
C LYS A 45 -66.66 29.84 -46.80
N SER A 46 -67.92 29.65 -46.41
CA SER A 46 -68.82 30.76 -46.10
C SER A 46 -68.34 31.54 -44.87
N THR A 47 -68.58 32.86 -44.86
CA THR A 47 -68.17 33.75 -43.77
C THR A 47 -68.74 33.33 -42.42
N GLY A 48 -69.96 32.78 -42.37
CA GLY A 48 -70.57 32.29 -41.14
C GLY A 48 -69.85 31.08 -40.52
N VAL A 49 -69.39 30.13 -41.34
CA VAL A 49 -68.65 28.95 -40.87
C VAL A 49 -67.25 29.34 -40.38
N LEU A 50 -66.61 30.26 -41.08
CA LEU A 50 -65.31 30.80 -40.68
C LEU A 50 -65.39 31.64 -39.41
N ASP A 51 -66.47 32.41 -39.20
CA ASP A 51 -66.65 33.20 -37.97
C ASP A 51 -66.71 32.30 -36.73
N LEU A 52 -67.39 31.16 -36.82
CA LEU A 52 -67.45 30.20 -35.72
C LEU A 52 -66.07 29.59 -35.41
N ALA A 53 -65.30 29.22 -36.44
CA ALA A 53 -63.95 28.69 -36.28
C ALA A 53 -63.00 29.75 -35.69
N VAL A 54 -63.08 30.99 -36.18
CA VAL A 54 -62.30 32.13 -35.68
C VAL A 54 -62.64 32.43 -34.22
N LYS A 55 -63.92 32.41 -33.83
CA LYS A 55 -64.33 32.59 -32.42
C LYS A 55 -63.75 31.53 -31.51
N LYS A 56 -63.75 30.25 -31.93
CA LYS A 56 -63.16 29.17 -31.14
C LYS A 56 -61.64 29.33 -31.01
N LEU A 57 -60.93 29.61 -32.10
CA LEU A 57 -59.49 29.86 -32.07
C LEU A 57 -59.11 31.08 -31.21
N LEU A 58 -59.95 32.13 -31.19
CA LEU A 58 -59.81 33.28 -30.29
C LEU A 58 -59.99 32.86 -28.82
N SER A 59 -61.02 32.06 -28.52
CA SER A 59 -61.27 31.56 -27.16
C SER A 59 -60.15 30.67 -26.64
N ARG A 60 -59.54 29.86 -27.54
CA ARG A 60 -58.34 29.06 -27.27
C ARG A 60 -57.06 29.91 -27.18
N ARG A 61 -57.16 31.23 -27.40
CA ARG A 61 -56.07 32.21 -27.39
C ARG A 61 -54.96 31.90 -28.42
N ILE A 62 -55.29 31.19 -29.49
CA ILE A 62 -54.33 30.82 -30.55
C ILE A 62 -54.15 31.97 -31.55
N ILE A 63 -55.22 32.71 -31.84
CA ILE A 63 -55.21 33.87 -32.74
C ILE A 63 -55.60 35.16 -32.01
N SER A 64 -55.19 36.32 -32.53
CA SER A 64 -55.62 37.66 -32.10
C SER A 64 -56.33 38.39 -33.23
N ARG A 65 -57.11 39.41 -32.86
CA ARG A 65 -57.69 40.38 -33.79
C ARG A 65 -56.96 41.71 -33.58
N GLU A 66 -56.36 42.25 -34.63
CA GLU A 66 -55.65 43.52 -34.61
C GLU A 66 -56.17 44.44 -35.71
N MET A 67 -56.08 45.76 -35.49
CA MET A 67 -56.51 46.77 -36.45
C MET A 67 -55.31 47.12 -37.33
N VAL A 68 -55.40 46.81 -38.62
CA VAL A 68 -54.39 47.17 -39.63
C VAL A 68 -55.09 48.04 -40.66
N ASN A 69 -54.65 49.29 -40.82
CA ASN A 69 -55.31 50.28 -41.70
C ASN A 69 -56.83 50.38 -41.46
N ASP A 70 -57.24 50.61 -40.21
CA ASP A 70 -58.64 50.71 -39.76
C ASP A 70 -59.55 49.50 -40.08
N THR A 71 -58.97 48.35 -40.46
CA THR A 71 -59.71 47.11 -40.69
C THR A 71 -59.28 46.00 -39.72
N PRO A 72 -60.24 45.28 -39.09
CA PRO A 72 -59.92 44.20 -38.17
C PRO A 72 -59.42 42.97 -38.93
N LYS A 73 -58.16 42.63 -38.74
CA LYS A 73 -57.52 41.45 -39.32
C LYS A 73 -57.23 40.42 -38.23
N MET A 74 -57.38 39.14 -38.58
CA MET A 74 -57.03 38.00 -37.75
C MET A 74 -55.59 37.61 -38.05
N LEU A 75 -54.82 37.35 -37.00
CA LEU A 75 -53.45 36.86 -37.10
C LEU A 75 -53.19 35.82 -36.02
N LEU A 76 -52.21 34.95 -36.26
CA LEU A 76 -51.72 34.04 -35.24
C LEU A 76 -51.00 34.85 -34.15
N LYS A 77 -51.30 34.60 -32.87
CA LYS A 77 -50.66 35.36 -31.77
C LYS A 77 -49.15 35.15 -31.71
N SER A 78 -48.73 33.90 -31.88
CA SER A 78 -47.34 33.47 -32.00
C SER A 78 -47.32 32.01 -32.48
N LEU A 79 -46.19 31.57 -33.02
CA LEU A 79 -46.01 30.14 -33.37
C LEU A 79 -46.16 29.23 -32.13
N ASP A 80 -45.77 29.72 -30.95
CA ASP A 80 -45.88 28.98 -29.68
C ASP A 80 -47.31 28.91 -29.11
N ALA A 81 -48.26 29.71 -29.61
CA ALA A 81 -49.61 29.79 -29.04
C ALA A 81 -50.37 28.46 -29.15
N VAL A 82 -50.17 27.72 -30.25
CA VAL A 82 -50.76 26.39 -30.45
C VAL A 82 -50.15 25.40 -29.46
N MET A 83 -48.82 25.40 -29.32
CA MET A 83 -48.10 24.52 -28.40
C MET A 83 -48.51 24.77 -26.94
N LYS A 84 -48.65 26.04 -26.55
CA LYS A 84 -49.11 26.41 -25.21
C LYS A 84 -50.52 25.91 -24.93
N TRP A 85 -51.44 26.06 -25.88
CA TRP A 85 -52.80 25.53 -25.71
C TRP A 85 -52.83 24.00 -25.58
N VAL A 86 -52.06 23.28 -26.40
CA VAL A 86 -51.99 21.80 -26.33
C VAL A 86 -51.47 21.34 -24.97
N LYS A 87 -50.46 22.03 -24.42
CA LYS A 87 -49.93 21.73 -23.09
C LYS A 87 -50.99 21.92 -22.00
N ASP A 88 -51.68 23.06 -22.01
CA ASP A 88 -52.69 23.39 -21.01
C ASP A 88 -53.88 22.39 -21.06
N ASP A 89 -54.36 22.03 -22.25
CA ASP A 89 -55.45 21.03 -22.45
C ASP A 89 -55.03 19.63 -21.96
N THR A 90 -53.78 19.23 -22.20
CA THR A 90 -53.26 17.93 -21.76
C THR A 90 -53.19 17.84 -20.24
N GLU A 91 -52.70 18.91 -19.58
CA GLU A 91 -52.63 18.96 -18.12
C GLU A 91 -54.03 18.90 -17.47
N GLU A 92 -55.01 19.58 -18.06
CA GLU A 92 -56.40 19.57 -17.56
C GLU A 92 -57.06 18.18 -17.71
N LYS A 93 -56.90 17.54 -18.87
CA LYS A 93 -57.40 16.16 -19.10
C LYS A 93 -56.76 15.15 -18.17
N LEU A 94 -55.45 15.22 -17.96
CA LEU A 94 -54.74 14.33 -17.04
C LEU A 94 -55.26 14.49 -15.61
N LYS A 95 -55.51 15.73 -15.17
CA LYS A 95 -56.07 16.02 -13.85
C LYS A 95 -57.48 15.43 -13.70
N ALA A 96 -58.33 15.58 -14.72
CA ALA A 96 -59.68 15.01 -14.71
C ALA A 96 -59.66 13.46 -14.67
N MET A 97 -58.78 12.81 -15.45
CA MET A 97 -58.62 11.36 -15.42
C MET A 97 -58.14 10.85 -14.07
N LYS A 98 -57.16 11.53 -13.45
CA LYS A 98 -56.70 11.20 -12.10
C LYS A 98 -57.81 11.32 -11.07
N SER A 99 -58.64 12.36 -11.15
CA SER A 99 -59.79 12.52 -10.25
C SER A 99 -60.77 11.34 -10.40
N ARG A 100 -61.11 10.96 -11.64
CA ARG A 100 -62.01 9.82 -11.89
C ARG A 100 -61.45 8.50 -11.36
N ALA A 101 -60.14 8.27 -11.49
CA ALA A 101 -59.49 7.10 -10.92
C ALA A 101 -59.60 7.08 -9.39
N LEU A 102 -59.40 8.23 -8.75
CA LEU A 102 -59.54 8.39 -7.29
C LEU A 102 -60.98 8.13 -6.83
N ASP A 103 -61.97 8.61 -7.58
CA ASP A 103 -63.39 8.38 -7.30
C ASP A 103 -63.74 6.88 -7.39
N PHE A 104 -63.19 6.19 -8.40
CA PHE A 104 -63.32 4.74 -8.55
C PHE A 104 -62.65 3.98 -7.40
N GLU A 105 -61.44 4.37 -6.99
CA GLU A 105 -60.76 3.77 -5.83
C GLU A 105 -61.60 3.93 -4.56
N SER A 106 -62.17 5.12 -4.34
CA SER A 106 -63.06 5.40 -3.20
C SER A 106 -64.32 4.52 -3.22
N PHE A 107 -64.92 4.33 -4.40
CA PHE A 107 -66.07 3.44 -4.59
C PHE A 107 -65.73 1.96 -4.34
N ILE A 108 -64.60 1.47 -4.84
CA ILE A 108 -64.16 0.09 -4.55
C ILE A 108 -63.86 -0.09 -3.06
N ALA A 109 -63.28 0.92 -2.40
CA ALA A 109 -63.03 0.89 -0.97
C ALA A 109 -64.32 0.85 -0.13
N SER A 110 -65.41 1.50 -0.58
CA SER A 110 -66.69 1.43 0.12
C SER A 110 -67.33 0.03 0.01
N LEU A 111 -67.24 -0.63 -1.15
CA LEU A 111 -67.70 -2.02 -1.33
C LEU A 111 -66.92 -3.01 -0.46
N LYS A 112 -65.61 -2.82 -0.28
CA LYS A 112 -64.79 -3.66 0.60
C LYS A 112 -65.16 -3.54 2.08
N ARG A 113 -65.66 -2.38 2.53
CA ARG A 113 -66.10 -2.17 3.92
C ARG A 113 -67.31 -3.00 4.33
N GLU A 114 -68.14 -3.45 3.38
CA GLU A 114 -69.33 -4.26 3.68
C GLU A 114 -69.05 -5.77 3.71
N SER A 115 -67.87 -6.23 3.28
CA SER A 115 -67.49 -7.64 3.31
C SER A 115 -66.88 -8.04 4.66
N LYS A 116 -67.68 -8.61 5.57
CA LYS A 116 -67.20 -9.28 6.82
C LYS A 116 -66.51 -10.64 6.57
N ARG A 117 -66.12 -10.97 5.34
CA ARG A 117 -65.53 -12.27 5.00
C ARG A 117 -64.00 -12.23 5.11
N PRO A 118 -63.35 -13.26 5.69
CA PRO A 118 -61.90 -13.40 5.67
C PRO A 118 -61.35 -13.33 4.24
N GLU A 119 -60.29 -12.55 4.03
CA GLU A 119 -59.56 -12.60 2.75
C GLU A 119 -58.66 -13.84 2.77
N MET A 120 -58.82 -14.72 1.77
CA MET A 120 -58.00 -15.91 1.58
C MET A 120 -57.22 -15.83 0.28
N GLU A 121 -55.93 -16.13 0.34
CA GLU A 121 -55.07 -16.29 -0.83
C GLU A 121 -54.42 -17.67 -0.84
N TYR A 122 -54.27 -18.26 -2.04
CA TYR A 122 -53.73 -19.60 -2.23
C TYR A 122 -52.48 -19.56 -3.09
N PHE A 123 -51.51 -20.41 -2.75
CA PHE A 123 -50.25 -20.58 -3.45
C PHE A 123 -50.01 -22.07 -3.66
N GLU A 124 -49.71 -22.45 -4.90
CA GLU A 124 -49.53 -23.85 -5.29
C GLU A 124 -48.17 -24.06 -5.97
N GLY A 125 -47.57 -25.23 -5.72
CA GLY A 125 -46.27 -25.63 -6.24
C GLY A 125 -45.11 -24.97 -5.51
N GLU A 126 -43.89 -25.46 -5.76
CA GLU A 126 -42.66 -24.96 -5.15
C GLU A 126 -42.45 -23.44 -5.33
N GLU A 127 -42.68 -22.93 -6.54
CA GLU A 127 -42.61 -21.48 -6.81
C GLU A 127 -43.72 -20.69 -6.10
N GLY A 128 -44.90 -21.29 -5.92
CA GLY A 128 -45.97 -20.73 -5.10
C GLY A 128 -45.53 -20.58 -3.64
N ILE A 129 -44.89 -21.60 -3.07
CA ILE A 129 -44.33 -21.56 -1.71
C ILE A 129 -43.27 -20.45 -1.58
N LYS A 130 -42.33 -20.33 -2.53
CA LYS A 130 -41.31 -19.26 -2.52
C LYS A 130 -41.95 -17.88 -2.59
N LYS A 131 -42.94 -17.68 -3.47
CA LYS A 131 -43.71 -16.43 -3.58
C LYS A 131 -44.45 -16.10 -2.29
N ALA A 132 -45.07 -17.09 -1.65
CA ALA A 132 -45.74 -16.91 -0.36
C ALA A 132 -44.75 -16.37 0.69
N TYR A 133 -43.60 -17.03 0.88
CA TYR A 133 -42.57 -16.52 1.80
C TYR A 133 -42.17 -15.07 1.51
N MET A 134 -41.85 -14.74 0.25
CA MET A 134 -41.45 -13.39 -0.13
C MET A 134 -42.57 -12.37 0.12
N LYS A 135 -43.82 -12.73 -0.15
CA LYS A 135 -44.98 -11.85 0.08
C LYS A 135 -45.17 -11.51 1.55
N LEU A 136 -44.87 -12.42 2.48
CA LEU A 136 -44.90 -12.11 3.92
C LEU A 136 -43.96 -10.96 4.30
N LEU A 137 -42.86 -10.76 3.56
CA LEU A 137 -41.90 -9.66 3.81
C LEU A 137 -42.43 -8.29 3.40
N GLU A 138 -43.51 -8.22 2.62
CA GLU A 138 -44.14 -6.97 2.21
C GLU A 138 -44.98 -6.37 3.35
N VAL A 139 -45.41 -7.20 4.31
CA VAL A 139 -46.15 -6.75 5.48
C VAL A 139 -45.22 -5.94 6.39
N SER A 140 -45.61 -4.71 6.70
CA SER A 140 -44.80 -3.75 7.47
C SER A 140 -44.80 -4.04 8.98
N VAL A 141 -44.32 -5.21 9.37
CA VAL A 141 -44.10 -5.62 10.77
C VAL A 141 -42.64 -5.97 11.02
N LYS A 142 -42.22 -5.96 12.28
CA LYS A 142 -40.82 -6.24 12.69
C LYS A 142 -40.64 -7.62 13.33
N GLU A 143 -41.72 -8.37 13.50
CA GLU A 143 -41.69 -9.67 14.15
C GLU A 143 -42.60 -10.67 13.42
N PHE A 144 -42.08 -11.87 13.18
CA PHE A 144 -42.83 -13.04 12.73
C PHE A 144 -42.85 -14.10 13.83
N LEU A 145 -44.02 -14.71 14.05
CA LEU A 145 -44.19 -15.84 14.96
C LEU A 145 -44.36 -17.12 14.14
N HIS A 146 -43.52 -18.12 14.39
CA HIS A 146 -43.41 -19.32 13.57
C HIS A 146 -43.70 -20.57 14.38
N TYR A 147 -44.54 -21.44 13.87
CA TYR A 147 -44.58 -22.84 14.25
C TYR A 147 -43.87 -23.62 13.15
N ARG A 148 -42.80 -24.36 13.49
CA ARG A 148 -41.98 -25.08 12.51
C ARG A 148 -41.83 -26.55 12.94
N PRO A 149 -42.29 -27.51 12.14
CA PRO A 149 -42.25 -28.93 12.50
C PRO A 149 -40.83 -29.54 12.46
N VAL A 150 -39.87 -28.94 11.73
CA VAL A 150 -38.46 -29.40 11.61
C VAL A 150 -38.33 -30.93 11.39
N THR A 151 -38.70 -31.39 10.19
CA THR A 151 -38.78 -32.82 9.85
C THR A 151 -37.54 -33.41 9.16
N MET A 152 -36.58 -32.58 8.77
CA MET A 152 -35.36 -32.97 8.05
C MET A 152 -34.18 -32.06 8.40
N LYS A 153 -32.96 -32.44 8.01
CA LYS A 153 -31.78 -31.57 8.18
C LYS A 153 -31.81 -30.42 7.19
N GLU A 154 -31.14 -29.31 7.52
CA GLU A 154 -31.07 -28.14 6.65
C GLU A 154 -30.39 -28.41 5.31
N GLU A 155 -29.42 -29.33 5.27
CA GLU A 155 -28.74 -29.74 4.02
C GLU A 155 -29.61 -30.59 3.10
N GLU A 156 -30.65 -31.22 3.66
CA GLU A 156 -31.59 -32.10 2.97
C GLU A 156 -32.86 -31.35 2.52
N ASP A 157 -33.04 -30.09 2.95
CA ASP A 157 -34.19 -29.26 2.59
C ASP A 157 -34.10 -28.82 1.11
N PRO A 158 -35.07 -29.19 0.25
CA PRO A 158 -35.08 -28.78 -1.16
C PRO A 158 -35.07 -27.27 -1.35
N LEU A 159 -35.54 -26.51 -0.36
CA LEU A 159 -35.55 -25.05 -0.34
C LEU A 159 -34.36 -24.44 0.41
N ALA A 160 -33.32 -25.20 0.76
CA ALA A 160 -32.20 -24.70 1.58
C ALA A 160 -31.59 -23.39 1.05
N ALA A 161 -31.24 -23.34 -0.24
CA ALA A 161 -30.68 -22.15 -0.87
C ALA A 161 -31.64 -20.95 -0.81
N PHE A 162 -32.93 -21.19 -1.08
CA PHE A 162 -33.97 -20.17 -0.98
C PHE A 162 -34.14 -19.67 0.46
N ARG A 163 -34.15 -20.56 1.46
CA ARG A 163 -34.29 -20.19 2.87
C ARG A 163 -33.14 -19.30 3.36
N VAL A 164 -31.91 -19.53 2.87
CA VAL A 164 -30.78 -18.64 3.14
C VAL A 164 -31.02 -17.24 2.57
N GLN A 165 -31.52 -17.15 1.34
CA GLN A 165 -31.88 -15.86 0.74
C GLN A 165 -33.03 -15.17 1.49
N TYR A 166 -34.08 -15.91 1.82
CA TYR A 166 -35.22 -15.43 2.59
C TYR A 166 -34.81 -14.87 3.95
N PHE A 167 -33.93 -15.58 4.66
CA PHE A 167 -33.32 -15.09 5.90
C PHE A 167 -32.58 -13.75 5.70
N ARG A 168 -31.73 -13.62 4.68
CA ARG A 168 -31.00 -12.36 4.38
C ARG A 168 -31.97 -11.20 4.15
N GLU A 169 -33.04 -11.45 3.39
CA GLU A 169 -34.07 -10.47 3.10
C GLU A 169 -34.88 -10.08 4.35
N ARG A 170 -35.15 -11.00 5.28
CA ARG A 170 -35.71 -10.68 6.62
C ARG A 170 -34.75 -9.84 7.44
N HIS A 171 -33.48 -10.23 7.51
CA HIS A 171 -32.45 -9.55 8.29
C HIS A 171 -32.25 -8.10 7.84
N LYS A 172 -32.16 -7.88 6.51
CA LYS A 172 -32.08 -6.55 5.88
C LYS A 172 -33.25 -5.64 6.24
N ARG A 173 -34.46 -6.20 6.39
CA ARG A 173 -35.68 -5.48 6.80
C ARG A 173 -35.82 -5.37 8.33
N SER A 174 -34.89 -5.95 9.09
CA SER A 174 -34.92 -6.06 10.55
C SER A 174 -36.18 -6.77 11.06
N ILE A 175 -36.57 -7.86 10.39
CA ILE A 175 -37.71 -8.70 10.76
C ILE A 175 -37.19 -9.87 11.60
N PHE A 176 -37.38 -9.80 12.91
CA PHE A 176 -37.00 -10.86 13.84
C PHE A 176 -38.02 -12.01 13.78
N SER A 177 -37.58 -13.25 14.01
CA SER A 177 -38.50 -14.40 14.04
C SER A 177 -38.39 -15.14 15.36
N ARG A 178 -39.52 -15.34 16.03
CA ARG A 178 -39.67 -16.26 17.14
C ARG A 178 -40.25 -17.57 16.63
N VAL A 179 -39.61 -18.69 16.91
CA VAL A 179 -39.96 -20.00 16.37
C VAL A 179 -40.28 -20.97 17.52
N LEU A 180 -41.43 -21.61 17.46
CA LEU A 180 -41.73 -22.81 18.22
C LEU A 180 -41.41 -24.03 17.37
N ALA A 181 -40.59 -24.94 17.89
CA ALA A 181 -40.20 -26.17 17.22
C ALA A 181 -40.30 -27.39 18.17
N PRO A 182 -40.48 -28.61 17.65
CA PRO A 182 -40.45 -29.83 18.46
C PRO A 182 -39.13 -30.02 19.21
N SER A 183 -39.18 -30.57 20.43
CA SER A 183 -38.02 -30.91 21.26
C SER A 183 -37.29 -32.19 20.82
N THR A 184 -37.15 -32.36 19.51
CA THR A 184 -36.44 -33.47 18.88
C THR A 184 -34.94 -33.16 18.70
N SER A 185 -34.16 -34.15 18.27
CA SER A 185 -32.75 -33.94 17.89
C SER A 185 -32.60 -32.92 16.75
N LEU A 186 -33.51 -32.98 15.76
CA LEU A 186 -33.57 -32.02 14.66
C LEU A 186 -33.96 -30.63 15.13
N GLY A 187 -34.94 -30.52 16.04
CA GLY A 187 -35.31 -29.23 16.65
C GLY A 187 -34.18 -28.58 17.43
N ARG A 188 -33.43 -29.35 18.23
CA ARG A 188 -32.22 -28.86 18.93
C ARG A 188 -31.12 -28.41 17.96
N ARG A 189 -30.90 -29.15 16.87
CA ARG A 189 -29.98 -28.74 15.79
C ARG A 189 -30.43 -27.41 15.17
N PHE A 190 -31.71 -27.28 14.85
CA PHE A 190 -32.28 -26.06 14.29
C PHE A 190 -32.13 -24.84 15.22
N GLN A 191 -32.38 -25.03 16.53
CA GLN A 191 -32.19 -24.00 17.56
C GLN A 191 -30.72 -23.57 17.70
N SER A 192 -29.76 -24.51 17.58
CA SER A 192 -28.32 -24.18 17.69
C SER A 192 -27.83 -23.15 16.67
N ARG A 193 -28.60 -22.95 15.58
CA ARG A 193 -28.29 -22.01 14.49
C ARG A 193 -28.93 -20.64 14.65
N ASP A 194 -29.78 -20.43 15.65
CA ASP A 194 -30.57 -19.21 15.84
C ASP A 194 -29.72 -17.93 15.82
N VAL A 195 -28.56 -18.02 16.47
CA VAL A 195 -27.56 -16.96 16.58
C VAL A 195 -27.05 -16.48 15.21
N PHE A 196 -27.08 -17.35 14.19
CA PHE A 196 -26.64 -17.06 12.82
C PHE A 196 -27.78 -16.74 11.84
N GLU A 197 -29.04 -16.91 12.24
CA GLU A 197 -30.22 -16.81 11.35
C GLU A 197 -31.28 -15.79 11.82
N TYR A 198 -30.87 -14.85 12.70
CA TYR A 198 -31.67 -13.73 13.19
C TYR A 198 -33.07 -14.16 13.65
N ARG A 199 -33.08 -15.17 14.52
CA ARG A 199 -34.27 -15.75 15.14
C ARG A 199 -33.98 -16.20 16.57
N GLU A 200 -35.03 -16.54 17.30
CA GLU A 200 -34.99 -17.28 18.56
C GLU A 200 -35.96 -18.44 18.46
N THR A 201 -35.50 -19.64 18.82
CA THR A 201 -36.30 -20.86 18.80
C THR A 201 -36.51 -21.36 20.23
N GLN A 202 -37.74 -21.67 20.60
CA GLN A 202 -38.10 -22.38 21.82
C GLN A 202 -38.64 -23.76 21.48
N LEU A 203 -38.26 -24.76 22.29
CA LEU A 203 -38.58 -26.16 22.03
C LEU A 203 -39.77 -26.60 22.88
N ILE A 204 -40.75 -27.24 22.24
CA ILE A 204 -41.94 -27.79 22.90
C ILE A 204 -41.96 -29.31 22.71
N LYS A 205 -42.38 -30.03 23.74
CA LYS A 205 -42.58 -31.49 23.66
C LYS A 205 -43.79 -31.81 22.79
N ASP A 206 -43.66 -32.80 21.92
CA ASP A 206 -44.74 -33.17 20.99
C ASP A 206 -46.01 -33.62 21.73
N GLU A 207 -45.88 -34.17 22.94
CA GLU A 207 -47.02 -34.56 23.79
C GLU A 207 -47.82 -33.36 24.32
N GLU A 208 -47.19 -32.18 24.43
CA GLU A 208 -47.84 -30.96 24.91
C GLU A 208 -48.52 -30.19 23.79
N PHE A 209 -47.85 -30.06 22.64
CA PHE A 209 -48.39 -29.39 21.46
C PHE A 209 -47.74 -29.93 20.18
N PRO A 210 -48.39 -30.85 19.44
CA PRO A 210 -47.82 -31.41 18.23
C PRO A 210 -47.84 -30.37 17.10
N ILE A 211 -46.65 -29.95 16.66
CA ILE A 211 -46.49 -29.05 15.50
C ILE A 211 -46.44 -29.90 14.23
N THR A 212 -47.58 -30.03 13.55
CA THR A 212 -47.74 -30.94 12.40
C THR A 212 -47.49 -30.28 11.04
N PHE A 213 -47.59 -28.96 10.95
CA PHE A 213 -47.32 -28.19 9.73
C PHE A 213 -46.76 -26.81 10.08
N GLU A 214 -46.22 -26.09 9.09
CA GLU A 214 -45.66 -24.77 9.33
C GLU A 214 -46.73 -23.68 9.29
N LYS A 215 -46.72 -22.84 10.32
CA LYS A 215 -47.64 -21.70 10.46
C LYS A 215 -46.86 -20.45 10.82
N ILE A 216 -47.15 -19.35 10.14
CA ILE A 216 -46.49 -18.06 10.34
C ILE A 216 -47.54 -17.00 10.62
N ILE A 217 -47.44 -16.31 11.75
CA ILE A 217 -48.33 -15.20 12.11
C ILE A 217 -47.60 -13.89 11.82
N VAL A 218 -48.17 -13.07 10.95
CA VAL A 218 -47.59 -11.80 10.48
C VAL A 218 -48.69 -10.74 10.44
N GLY A 219 -48.64 -9.77 11.35
CA GLY A 219 -49.69 -8.75 11.47
C GLY A 219 -51.08 -9.36 11.66
N GLU A 220 -52.00 -9.12 10.73
CA GLU A 220 -53.37 -9.66 10.73
C GLU A 220 -53.52 -10.95 9.89
N THR A 221 -52.39 -11.52 9.43
CA THR A 221 -52.37 -12.69 8.55
C THR A 221 -51.84 -13.92 9.27
N VAL A 222 -52.53 -15.04 9.13
CA VAL A 222 -52.05 -16.38 9.46
C VAL A 222 -51.74 -17.10 8.16
N ALA A 223 -50.47 -17.42 7.94
CA ALA A 223 -50.00 -18.13 6.77
C ALA A 223 -49.69 -19.59 7.12
N CYS A 224 -50.31 -20.51 6.40
CA CYS A 224 -50.17 -21.95 6.59
C CYS A 224 -49.38 -22.54 5.42
N PHE A 225 -48.36 -23.34 5.70
CA PHE A 225 -47.50 -23.98 4.72
C PHE A 225 -47.52 -25.50 4.90
N ASN A 226 -48.00 -26.20 3.88
CA ASN A 226 -47.88 -27.65 3.75
C ASN A 226 -46.80 -27.94 2.69
N HIS A 227 -45.57 -28.19 3.15
CA HIS A 227 -44.44 -28.47 2.26
C HIS A 227 -44.55 -29.82 1.55
N ALA A 228 -45.22 -30.81 2.16
CA ALA A 228 -45.41 -32.12 1.56
C ALA A 228 -46.32 -32.05 0.33
N GLU A 229 -47.37 -31.23 0.38
CA GLU A 229 -48.29 -30.99 -0.75
C GLU A 229 -47.89 -29.78 -1.61
N GLN A 230 -46.82 -29.07 -1.27
CA GLN A 230 -46.41 -27.81 -1.90
C GLN A 230 -47.54 -26.77 -1.99
N ARG A 231 -48.30 -26.63 -0.90
CA ARG A 231 -49.42 -25.67 -0.81
C ARG A 231 -49.19 -24.68 0.32
N ALA A 232 -49.54 -23.43 0.08
CA ALA A 232 -49.66 -22.44 1.15
C ALA A 232 -50.93 -21.63 0.99
N CYS A 233 -51.49 -21.18 2.12
CA CYS A 233 -52.62 -20.26 2.11
C CYS A 233 -52.45 -19.17 3.16
N PHE A 234 -52.89 -17.96 2.83
CA PHE A 234 -52.93 -16.83 3.75
C PHE A 234 -54.36 -16.57 4.15
N LEU A 235 -54.61 -16.53 5.45
CA LEU A 235 -55.87 -16.15 6.03
C LEU A 235 -55.68 -14.80 6.70
N LYS A 236 -56.19 -13.75 6.06
CA LYS A 236 -56.20 -12.41 6.65
C LYS A 236 -57.51 -12.21 7.37
N TYR A 237 -57.45 -12.45 8.68
CA TYR A 237 -58.58 -12.33 9.58
C TYR A 237 -58.06 -11.90 10.96
N PRO A 238 -58.23 -10.61 11.34
CA PRO A 238 -57.61 -10.05 12.53
C PRO A 238 -57.91 -10.83 13.82
N GLU A 239 -59.14 -11.31 13.99
CA GLU A 239 -59.59 -12.07 15.16
C GLU A 239 -58.90 -13.43 15.26
N LEU A 240 -58.71 -14.13 14.13
CA LEU A 240 -57.95 -15.38 14.08
C LEU A 240 -56.47 -15.11 14.37
N ALA A 241 -55.87 -14.11 13.72
CA ALA A 241 -54.46 -13.77 13.94
C ALA A 241 -54.19 -13.35 15.40
N HIS A 242 -55.15 -12.66 16.04
CA HIS A 242 -55.07 -12.32 17.46
C HIS A 242 -55.11 -13.58 18.33
N THR A 243 -56.08 -14.47 18.11
CA THR A 243 -56.22 -15.72 18.87
C THR A 243 -54.98 -16.61 18.74
N GLU A 244 -54.47 -16.76 17.52
CA GLU A 244 -53.28 -17.55 17.21
C GLU A 244 -52.01 -16.98 17.85
N ARG A 245 -51.89 -15.66 17.92
CA ARG A 245 -50.80 -14.98 18.64
C ARG A 245 -50.90 -15.23 20.14
N THR A 246 -52.09 -15.15 20.71
CA THR A 246 -52.31 -15.45 22.13
C THR A 246 -51.89 -16.89 22.45
N MET A 247 -52.27 -17.85 21.61
CA MET A 247 -51.80 -19.24 21.73
C MET A 247 -50.27 -19.34 21.64
N PHE A 248 -49.65 -18.65 20.67
CA PHE A 248 -48.19 -18.63 20.52
C PHE A 248 -47.50 -18.13 21.78
N GLU A 249 -47.97 -17.02 22.36
CA GLU A 249 -47.36 -16.44 23.57
C GLU A 249 -47.49 -17.35 24.80
N LEU A 250 -48.63 -18.05 24.95
CA LEU A 250 -48.82 -19.02 26.02
C LEU A 250 -47.81 -20.17 25.91
N LEU A 251 -47.70 -20.74 24.72
CA LEU A 251 -46.75 -21.82 24.42
C LEU A 251 -45.30 -21.35 24.55
N TRP A 252 -44.99 -20.13 24.11
CA TRP A 252 -43.66 -19.53 24.19
C TRP A 252 -43.20 -19.32 25.63
N ARG A 253 -44.08 -18.82 26.51
CA ARG A 253 -43.79 -18.68 27.95
C ARG A 253 -43.57 -20.03 28.60
N ARG A 254 -44.47 -20.98 28.33
CA ARG A 254 -44.38 -22.35 28.86
C ARG A 254 -43.09 -23.05 28.44
N ALA A 255 -42.64 -22.86 27.20
CA ALA A 255 -41.38 -23.41 26.71
C ALA A 255 -40.14 -22.80 27.38
N LYS A 256 -40.23 -21.55 27.88
CA LYS A 256 -39.14 -20.87 28.60
C LYS A 256 -39.08 -21.20 30.09
N GLU A 257 -40.18 -21.67 30.68
CA GLU A 257 -40.25 -21.97 32.11
C GLU A 257 -39.54 -23.29 32.44
N PRO A 258 -38.65 -23.32 33.45
CA PRO A 258 -38.06 -24.56 33.93
C PRO A 258 -39.14 -25.45 34.59
N PRO A 259 -38.98 -26.79 34.56
CA PRO A 259 -40.02 -27.71 35.01
C PRO A 259 -40.13 -27.74 36.54
N THR A 260 -40.77 -26.74 37.16
CA THR A 260 -41.21 -26.83 38.56
C THR A 260 -42.38 -25.90 38.90
N GLN A 261 -43.47 -26.55 39.34
CA GLN A 261 -44.66 -26.09 40.06
C GLN A 261 -45.77 -25.31 39.32
N PRO A 262 -47.05 -25.72 39.50
CA PRO A 262 -48.21 -25.04 38.94
C PRO A 262 -48.54 -23.78 39.77
N GLN A 263 -48.52 -22.61 39.13
CA GLN A 263 -49.14 -21.41 39.68
C GLN A 263 -50.15 -20.84 38.68
N THR A 264 -51.28 -20.39 39.22
CA THR A 264 -52.39 -19.76 38.51
C THR A 264 -51.92 -18.44 37.89
N VAL A 265 -51.73 -18.40 36.58
CA VAL A 265 -51.29 -17.19 35.87
C VAL A 265 -52.49 -16.29 35.58
N ALA A 266 -52.53 -15.11 36.18
CA ALA A 266 -53.44 -14.04 35.79
C ALA A 266 -53.05 -13.50 34.40
N LEU A 267 -54.01 -13.48 33.48
CA LEU A 267 -53.87 -12.97 32.12
C LEU A 267 -53.83 -11.44 32.11
N THR A 268 -52.64 -10.86 32.24
CA THR A 268 -52.37 -9.49 31.78
C THR A 268 -51.43 -9.53 30.58
N LEU A 269 -51.96 -9.15 29.42
CA LEU A 269 -51.19 -8.99 28.18
C LEU A 269 -50.38 -7.68 28.26
N PRO A 270 -49.04 -7.71 28.12
CA PRO A 270 -48.29 -6.51 27.82
C PRO A 270 -48.66 -6.03 26.40
N GLN A 271 -48.88 -4.73 26.24
CA GLN A 271 -48.86 -4.09 24.92
C GLN A 271 -47.51 -4.38 24.25
N SER A 272 -47.54 -4.64 22.94
CA SER A 272 -46.41 -5.08 22.11
C SER A 272 -45.07 -4.45 22.48
N SER A 273 -44.28 -5.14 23.31
CA SER A 273 -42.89 -4.81 23.53
C SER A 273 -42.08 -5.38 22.37
N GLN A 274 -41.27 -4.55 21.71
CA GLN A 274 -40.36 -5.02 20.66
C GLN A 274 -39.50 -6.20 21.17
N PRO A 275 -39.21 -7.20 20.32
CA PRO A 275 -38.45 -8.37 20.73
C PRO A 275 -37.07 -7.94 21.28
N VAL A 276 -36.71 -8.43 22.46
CA VAL A 276 -35.38 -8.21 23.07
C VAL A 276 -34.38 -9.15 22.39
N ILE A 277 -33.75 -8.67 21.32
CA ILE A 277 -32.75 -9.44 20.56
C ILE A 277 -31.43 -9.43 21.33
N SER A 278 -30.86 -10.61 21.59
CA SER A 278 -29.57 -10.71 22.27
C SER A 278 -28.45 -10.03 21.47
N LEU A 279 -27.50 -9.40 22.16
CA LEU A 279 -26.32 -8.77 21.56
C LEU A 279 -25.50 -9.77 20.71
N SER A 280 -25.40 -11.02 21.16
CA SER A 280 -24.70 -12.09 20.46
C SER A 280 -25.40 -12.51 19.16
N THR A 281 -26.74 -12.62 19.15
CA THR A 281 -27.53 -12.95 17.96
C THR A 281 -27.46 -11.84 16.93
N ARG A 282 -27.50 -10.57 17.36
CA ARG A 282 -27.43 -9.42 16.46
C ARG A 282 -26.05 -9.26 15.83
N SER A 283 -24.98 -9.56 16.56
CA SER A 283 -23.61 -9.45 16.05
C SER A 283 -23.26 -10.61 15.11
N LEU A 284 -23.53 -11.86 15.50
CA LEU A 284 -23.13 -13.05 14.75
C LEU A 284 -23.90 -13.26 13.44
N SER A 285 -25.19 -12.93 13.39
CA SER A 285 -25.96 -12.95 12.13
C SER A 285 -25.39 -11.96 11.10
N SER A 286 -24.94 -10.79 11.55
CA SER A 286 -24.31 -9.77 10.70
C SER A 286 -22.88 -10.13 10.26
N LEU A 287 -22.17 -10.97 11.03
CA LEU A 287 -20.82 -11.44 10.71
C LEU A 287 -20.84 -12.41 9.52
N ARG A 288 -21.77 -13.38 9.51
CA ARG A 288 -21.89 -14.38 8.43
C ARG A 288 -22.15 -13.77 7.05
N GLU A 289 -22.94 -12.71 6.97
CA GLU A 289 -23.31 -12.07 5.70
C GLU A 289 -22.14 -11.30 5.05
N PHE A 290 -21.26 -10.72 5.85
CA PHE A 290 -20.11 -9.95 5.37
C PHE A 290 -18.93 -10.81 4.94
N PHE A 291 -18.57 -11.86 5.69
CA PHE A 291 -17.39 -12.67 5.36
C PHE A 291 -17.54 -13.48 4.08
N LEU A 292 -18.77 -13.84 3.71
CA LEU A 292 -19.07 -14.62 2.51
C LEU A 292 -19.48 -13.75 1.31
N SER A 293 -19.38 -12.42 1.42
CA SER A 293 -19.69 -11.52 0.30
C SER A 293 -18.50 -11.46 -0.68
N ARG A 294 -18.77 -11.47 -1.99
CA ARG A 294 -17.70 -11.37 -3.01
C ARG A 294 -16.85 -10.09 -2.86
N ASN A 295 -17.45 -8.99 -2.40
CA ASN A 295 -16.78 -7.68 -2.32
C ASN A 295 -15.79 -7.59 -1.16
N SER A 296 -16.07 -8.22 -0.02
CA SER A 296 -15.16 -8.25 1.13
C SER A 296 -13.93 -9.11 0.83
N VAL A 297 -14.11 -10.28 0.21
CA VAL A 297 -13.01 -11.14 -0.26
C VAL A 297 -12.08 -10.37 -1.21
N ALA A 298 -12.64 -9.63 -2.17
CA ALA A 298 -11.85 -8.81 -3.10
C ALA A 298 -11.05 -7.70 -2.40
N LEU A 299 -11.65 -7.02 -1.41
CA LEU A 299 -10.98 -5.95 -0.66
C LEU A 299 -9.82 -6.49 0.18
N PHE A 300 -10.02 -7.61 0.88
CA PHE A 300 -8.96 -8.24 1.67
C PHE A 300 -7.83 -8.76 0.80
N PHE A 301 -8.17 -9.37 -0.34
CA PHE A 301 -7.18 -9.78 -1.33
C PHE A 301 -6.38 -8.58 -1.85
N GLY A 302 -7.05 -7.48 -2.21
CA GLY A 302 -6.39 -6.25 -2.64
C GLY A 302 -5.46 -5.64 -1.57
N GLY A 303 -5.90 -5.64 -0.30
CA GLY A 303 -5.08 -5.18 0.82
C GLY A 303 -3.85 -6.06 1.09
N ALA A 304 -4.01 -7.38 1.00
CA ALA A 304 -2.91 -8.33 1.13
C ALA A 304 -1.88 -8.18 0.00
N VAL A 305 -2.34 -8.03 -1.25
CA VAL A 305 -1.48 -7.77 -2.40
C VAL A 305 -0.72 -6.46 -2.25
N LEU A 306 -1.38 -5.40 -1.79
CA LEU A 306 -0.73 -4.11 -1.54
C LEU A 306 0.34 -4.22 -0.44
N ALA A 307 0.04 -4.88 0.68
CA ALA A 307 0.99 -5.09 1.76
C ALA A 307 2.20 -5.94 1.32
N ALA A 308 1.95 -7.00 0.55
CA ALA A 308 3.01 -7.82 -0.03
C ALA A 308 3.88 -7.01 -1.01
N GLY A 309 3.26 -6.19 -1.86
CA GLY A 309 3.97 -5.31 -2.80
C GLY A 309 4.84 -4.27 -2.09
N ILE A 310 4.34 -3.63 -1.03
CA ILE A 310 5.12 -2.68 -0.21
C ILE A 310 6.29 -3.42 0.46
N THR A 311 6.04 -4.58 1.07
CA THR A 311 7.10 -5.36 1.73
C THR A 311 8.18 -5.77 0.75
N TYR A 312 7.80 -6.25 -0.45
CA TYR A 312 8.73 -6.61 -1.50
C TYR A 312 9.52 -5.39 -1.99
N GLY A 313 8.87 -4.24 -2.21
CA GLY A 313 9.53 -3.01 -2.61
C GLY A 313 10.55 -2.53 -1.58
N LEU A 314 10.23 -2.65 -0.29
CA LEU A 314 11.17 -2.34 0.79
C LEU A 314 12.35 -3.30 0.82
N TRP A 315 12.09 -4.62 0.70
CA TRP A 315 13.14 -5.62 0.63
C TRP A 315 14.08 -5.37 -0.55
N TRP A 316 13.52 -5.08 -1.72
CA TRP A 316 14.27 -4.76 -2.93
C TRP A 316 15.14 -3.50 -2.75
N HIS A 317 14.58 -2.45 -2.14
CA HIS A 317 15.33 -1.23 -1.87
C HIS A 317 16.51 -1.47 -0.91
N THR A 318 16.28 -2.18 0.19
CA THR A 318 17.34 -2.51 1.15
C THR A 318 18.39 -3.46 0.56
N TYR A 319 17.98 -4.42 -0.27
CA TYR A 319 18.91 -5.26 -1.01
C TYR A 319 19.84 -4.42 -1.88
N ASN A 320 19.31 -3.44 -2.61
CA ASN A 320 20.14 -2.54 -3.42
C ASN A 320 21.04 -1.63 -2.57
N LEU A 321 20.58 -1.14 -1.41
CA LEU A 321 21.43 -0.37 -0.49
C LEU A 321 22.61 -1.20 0.04
N ASN A 322 22.35 -2.47 0.40
CA ASN A 322 23.37 -3.39 0.87
C ASN A 322 24.33 -3.80 -0.26
N ARG A 323 23.86 -3.91 -1.51
CA ARG A 323 24.74 -4.05 -2.68
C ARG A 323 25.70 -2.89 -2.77
N GLU A 324 25.20 -1.65 -2.79
CA GLU A 324 26.06 -0.48 -2.89
C GLU A 324 27.04 -0.36 -1.71
N ARG A 325 26.64 -0.76 -0.50
CA ARG A 325 27.54 -0.84 0.68
C ARG A 325 28.69 -1.82 0.47
N VAL A 326 28.39 -3.04 0.00
CA VAL A 326 29.41 -4.05 -0.30
C VAL A 326 30.33 -3.57 -1.42
N ARG A 327 29.76 -2.98 -2.47
CA ARG A 327 30.49 -2.43 -3.62
C ARG A 327 31.51 -1.37 -3.21
N GLU A 328 31.08 -0.36 -2.46
CA GLU A 328 31.96 0.72 -2.00
C GLU A 328 33.06 0.22 -1.06
N ARG A 329 32.71 -0.71 -0.16
CA ARG A 329 33.69 -1.32 0.74
C ARG A 329 34.75 -2.11 -0.02
N ALA A 330 34.34 -2.99 -0.94
CA ALA A 330 35.25 -3.80 -1.74
C ALA A 330 36.18 -2.93 -2.60
N MET A 331 35.63 -1.89 -3.25
CA MET A 331 36.42 -0.93 -4.02
C MET A 331 37.43 -0.16 -3.16
N ALA A 332 37.05 0.22 -1.93
CA ALA A 332 37.94 0.92 -1.02
C ALA A 332 39.13 0.04 -0.58
N ILE A 333 38.87 -1.24 -0.28
CA ILE A 333 39.92 -2.22 0.03
C ILE A 333 40.85 -2.37 -1.15
N ALA A 334 40.32 -2.61 -2.36
CA ALA A 334 41.13 -2.77 -3.56
C ALA A 334 41.97 -1.51 -3.86
N ALA A 335 41.36 -0.32 -3.76
CA ALA A 335 42.02 0.96 -4.05
C ALA A 335 43.21 1.23 -3.14
N THR A 336 43.09 0.91 -1.85
CA THR A 336 44.17 1.06 -0.87
C THR A 336 45.20 -0.07 -1.03
N ALA A 337 44.76 -1.33 -1.02
CA ALA A 337 45.67 -2.49 -1.08
C ALA A 337 46.52 -2.54 -2.35
N ALA A 338 46.04 -2.00 -3.48
CA ALA A 338 46.81 -1.93 -4.72
C ALA A 338 48.13 -1.14 -4.57
N MET A 339 48.26 -0.29 -3.55
CA MET A 339 49.48 0.47 -3.25
C MET A 339 50.57 -0.39 -2.58
N GLU A 340 50.18 -1.49 -1.97
CA GLU A 340 51.09 -2.33 -1.18
C GLU A 340 51.99 -3.21 -2.08
N PHE A 341 51.73 -3.25 -3.39
CA PHE A 341 52.40 -4.12 -4.35
C PHE A 341 53.43 -3.39 -5.21
N ASP A 342 54.64 -3.94 -5.29
CA ASP A 342 55.71 -3.43 -6.16
C ASP A 342 55.52 -3.94 -7.60
N ALA A 343 55.43 -3.01 -8.53
CA ALA A 343 55.31 -3.29 -9.95
C ALA A 343 56.44 -4.19 -10.48
N ARG A 344 57.65 -4.09 -9.91
CA ARG A 344 58.83 -4.89 -10.32
C ARG A 344 58.71 -6.36 -9.91
N ASP A 345 58.03 -6.66 -8.81
CA ASP A 345 57.79 -8.04 -8.39
C ASP A 345 56.75 -8.69 -9.30
N ILE A 346 55.69 -7.95 -9.63
CA ILE A 346 54.63 -8.38 -10.54
C ILE A 346 55.20 -8.71 -11.93
N GLU A 347 56.03 -7.83 -12.49
CA GLU A 347 56.64 -8.01 -13.81
C GLU A 347 57.45 -9.31 -13.97
N GLN A 348 57.99 -9.84 -12.86
CA GLN A 348 58.79 -11.07 -12.86
C GLN A 348 57.98 -12.36 -12.98
N LEU A 349 56.66 -12.33 -12.79
CA LEU A 349 55.81 -13.52 -12.74
C LEU A 349 54.94 -13.62 -13.98
N ARG A 350 55.27 -14.47 -14.95
CA ARG A 350 54.65 -14.51 -16.29
C ARG A 350 54.13 -15.88 -16.71
N THR A 351 54.65 -16.93 -16.10
CA THR A 351 54.43 -18.32 -16.51
C THR A 351 54.19 -19.20 -15.29
N LYS A 352 53.58 -20.38 -15.49
CA LYS A 352 53.25 -21.30 -14.40
C LYS A 352 54.50 -21.71 -13.60
N GLU A 353 55.65 -21.75 -14.24
CA GLU A 353 56.94 -22.09 -13.61
C GLU A 353 57.40 -21.06 -12.58
N ASP A 354 56.89 -19.83 -12.66
CA ASP A 354 57.27 -18.71 -11.79
C ASP A 354 56.72 -18.83 -10.36
N VAL A 355 55.85 -19.80 -10.07
CA VAL A 355 55.41 -20.10 -8.68
C VAL A 355 56.57 -20.44 -7.73
N LYS A 356 57.73 -20.83 -8.29
CA LYS A 356 58.95 -21.14 -7.53
C LYS A 356 59.76 -19.89 -7.14
N LYS A 357 59.43 -18.73 -7.71
CA LYS A 357 60.13 -17.48 -7.44
C LYS A 357 59.75 -16.92 -6.07
N PRO A 358 60.70 -16.34 -5.32
CA PRO A 358 60.39 -15.72 -4.02
C PRO A 358 59.37 -14.59 -4.14
N GLU A 359 59.34 -13.87 -5.28
CA GLU A 359 58.38 -12.81 -5.58
C GLU A 359 56.93 -13.33 -5.56
N PHE A 360 56.68 -14.55 -6.04
CA PHE A 360 55.34 -15.15 -6.02
C PHE A 360 54.85 -15.36 -4.59
N MET A 361 55.65 -15.98 -3.75
CA MET A 361 55.28 -16.20 -2.35
C MET A 361 55.16 -14.90 -1.55
N LYS A 362 55.92 -13.87 -1.91
CA LYS A 362 55.77 -12.52 -1.36
C LYS A 362 54.37 -11.96 -1.68
N LEU A 363 53.95 -11.99 -2.94
CA LEU A 363 52.63 -11.55 -3.39
C LEU A 363 51.51 -12.34 -2.70
N VAL A 364 51.57 -13.68 -2.73
CA VAL A 364 50.53 -14.55 -2.11
C VAL A 364 50.37 -14.29 -0.61
N THR A 365 51.48 -14.15 0.11
CA THR A 365 51.45 -13.85 1.56
C THR A 365 50.73 -12.53 1.83
N HIS A 366 51.01 -11.52 1.01
CA HIS A 366 50.39 -10.20 1.11
C HIS A 366 48.88 -10.24 0.79
N LEU A 367 48.48 -10.95 -0.27
CA LEU A 367 47.07 -11.13 -0.64
C LEU A 367 46.29 -11.83 0.49
N ARG A 368 46.88 -12.84 1.14
CA ARG A 368 46.29 -13.50 2.33
C ARG A 368 46.14 -12.56 3.52
N GLU A 369 47.10 -11.68 3.73
CA GLU A 369 47.01 -10.67 4.79
C GLU A 369 45.86 -9.69 4.53
N ILE A 370 45.69 -9.20 3.30
CA ILE A 370 44.55 -8.36 2.91
C ILE A 370 43.23 -9.10 3.15
N LYS A 371 43.15 -10.37 2.74
CA LYS A 371 41.98 -11.23 2.91
C LYS A 371 41.62 -11.47 4.38
N THR A 372 42.61 -11.65 5.24
CA THR A 372 42.39 -11.97 6.68
C THR A 372 42.10 -10.75 7.54
N ARG A 373 42.61 -9.57 7.17
CA ARG A 373 42.35 -8.29 7.87
C ARG A 373 40.95 -7.74 7.60
N ASN A 374 40.31 -8.19 6.52
CA ASN A 374 39.01 -7.70 6.08
C ASN A 374 37.97 -8.82 6.11
N GLU A 375 36.88 -8.62 6.85
CA GLU A 375 35.85 -9.65 6.98
C GLU A 375 35.13 -9.95 5.65
N ASN A 376 34.80 -11.23 5.42
CA ASN A 376 33.92 -11.70 4.33
C ASN A 376 34.45 -11.48 2.90
N ILE A 377 35.76 -11.32 2.74
CA ILE A 377 36.38 -11.40 1.41
C ILE A 377 36.43 -12.86 0.97
N ARG A 378 35.91 -13.14 -0.24
CA ARG A 378 35.93 -14.45 -0.89
C ARG A 378 37.26 -14.70 -1.58
N PHE A 379 37.69 -13.80 -2.47
CA PHE A 379 38.93 -13.92 -3.23
C PHE A 379 39.73 -12.62 -3.19
N VAL A 380 41.06 -12.74 -3.22
CA VAL A 380 41.98 -11.61 -3.42
C VAL A 380 43.08 -12.07 -4.36
N TYR A 381 43.18 -11.45 -5.53
CA TYR A 381 44.12 -11.89 -6.55
C TYR A 381 44.59 -10.71 -7.40
N ILE A 382 45.69 -10.89 -8.11
CA ILE A 382 46.26 -9.90 -9.02
C ILE A 382 46.28 -10.50 -10.41
N ASP A 383 45.74 -9.74 -11.35
CA ASP A 383 45.80 -10.07 -12.76
C ASP A 383 46.44 -8.97 -13.57
N ARG A 384 46.91 -9.33 -14.76
CA ARG A 384 47.45 -8.39 -15.73
C ARG A 384 46.65 -8.37 -17.02
N PRO A 385 46.59 -7.22 -17.70
CA PRO A 385 45.91 -7.13 -18.98
C PRO A 385 46.66 -7.93 -20.06
N ILE A 386 45.91 -8.65 -20.89
CA ILE A 386 46.42 -9.26 -22.11
C ILE A 386 45.83 -8.50 -23.30
N GLU A 387 46.69 -7.99 -24.19
CA GLU A 387 46.27 -7.49 -25.50
C GLU A 387 45.98 -8.66 -26.45
N ALA A 388 44.93 -9.42 -26.14
CA ALA A 388 44.36 -10.43 -27.03
C ALA A 388 43.23 -9.82 -27.88
N LYS A 389 42.73 -10.59 -28.86
CA LYS A 389 41.63 -10.18 -29.75
C LYS A 389 40.35 -9.82 -28.96
N ASP A 390 40.21 -10.37 -27.76
CA ASP A 390 39.19 -10.06 -26.76
C ASP A 390 39.89 -9.64 -25.46
N ALA A 391 39.44 -8.55 -24.82
CA ALA A 391 40.04 -8.02 -23.60
C ALA A 391 39.91 -9.03 -22.46
N SER A 392 41.04 -9.56 -22.00
CA SER A 392 41.10 -10.65 -21.02
C SER A 392 42.30 -10.46 -20.07
N TRP A 393 42.28 -11.21 -18.97
CA TRP A 393 43.20 -11.13 -17.85
C TRP A 393 44.09 -12.37 -17.81
N ALA A 394 45.36 -12.19 -17.45
CA ALA A 394 46.24 -13.28 -17.05
C ALA A 394 46.54 -13.21 -15.56
N VAL A 395 46.43 -14.34 -14.88
CA VAL A 395 46.73 -14.47 -13.45
C VAL A 395 48.19 -14.10 -13.20
N VAL A 396 48.42 -13.35 -12.11
CA VAL A 396 49.76 -13.08 -11.56
C VAL A 396 49.93 -13.83 -10.24
N ALA A 397 48.98 -13.69 -9.31
CA ALA A 397 48.99 -14.37 -8.01
C ALA A 397 47.60 -14.36 -7.38
N ASP A 398 47.28 -15.37 -6.57
CA ASP A 398 46.02 -15.52 -5.85
C ASP A 398 46.29 -15.83 -4.35
N ALA A 399 45.51 -15.24 -3.44
CA ALA A 399 45.57 -15.52 -2.01
C ALA A 399 45.31 -17.00 -1.68
N ASP A 400 44.41 -17.65 -2.41
CA ASP A 400 43.97 -19.03 -2.19
C ASP A 400 44.77 -20.04 -3.03
N TYR A 401 45.99 -19.67 -3.45
CA TYR A 401 46.91 -20.57 -4.15
C TYR A 401 47.05 -21.93 -3.42
N GLY A 402 46.54 -22.98 -4.07
CA GLY A 402 46.65 -24.39 -3.70
C GLY A 402 47.66 -25.14 -4.58
N THR A 403 48.00 -26.37 -4.20
CA THR A 403 48.77 -27.24 -5.11
C THR A 403 47.91 -27.64 -6.32
N PRO A 404 48.47 -27.81 -7.53
CA PRO A 404 47.74 -28.15 -8.77
C PRO A 404 46.79 -29.36 -8.70
N ASP A 405 46.88 -30.15 -7.64
CA ASP A 405 46.18 -31.43 -7.43
C ASP A 405 45.12 -31.35 -6.31
N GLU A 406 44.69 -30.15 -5.92
CA GLU A 406 43.69 -29.92 -4.87
C GLU A 406 42.30 -29.68 -5.50
N ASP A 407 41.36 -30.57 -5.20
CA ASP A 407 39.94 -30.50 -5.58
C ASP A 407 39.24 -29.47 -4.68
N LEU A 408 38.91 -28.31 -5.23
CA LEU A 408 38.47 -27.13 -4.47
C LEU A 408 36.99 -27.18 -4.13
N ASP A 409 36.17 -27.80 -4.96
CA ASP A 409 34.73 -27.94 -4.74
C ASP A 409 34.31 -29.29 -4.11
N GLY A 410 35.24 -30.24 -4.06
CA GLY A 410 35.10 -31.53 -3.37
C GLY A 410 34.29 -32.56 -4.16
N ASP A 411 34.16 -32.40 -5.47
CA ASP A 411 33.40 -33.30 -6.35
C ASP A 411 34.22 -34.51 -6.86
N GLY A 412 35.52 -34.52 -6.61
CA GLY A 412 36.48 -35.56 -6.99
C GLY A 412 37.08 -35.40 -8.39
N ILE A 413 36.83 -34.29 -9.09
CA ILE A 413 37.31 -33.97 -10.43
C ILE A 413 38.03 -32.63 -10.38
N ILE A 414 39.34 -32.62 -10.65
CA ILE A 414 40.10 -31.37 -10.72
C ILE A 414 39.87 -30.73 -12.08
N GLU A 415 39.07 -29.68 -12.12
CA GLU A 415 38.75 -28.94 -13.34
C GLU A 415 39.79 -27.83 -13.63
N ASP A 416 39.97 -27.48 -14.91
CA ASP A 416 40.98 -26.48 -15.33
C ASP A 416 40.77 -25.10 -14.66
N PHE A 417 39.53 -24.78 -14.28
CA PHE A 417 39.16 -23.56 -13.58
C PHE A 417 39.64 -23.55 -12.12
N GLU A 418 39.72 -24.71 -11.47
CA GLU A 418 40.21 -24.86 -10.09
C GLU A 418 41.72 -24.66 -10.00
N GLN A 419 42.40 -24.76 -11.14
CA GLN A 419 43.81 -24.47 -11.25
C GLN A 419 44.11 -23.00 -11.59
N LEU A 420 43.13 -22.09 -11.73
CA LEU A 420 43.33 -20.67 -12.13
C LEU A 420 43.95 -19.78 -11.04
N THR A 421 45.04 -20.24 -10.43
CA THR A 421 45.77 -19.53 -9.36
C THR A 421 47.25 -19.30 -9.70
N MET A 422 47.73 -19.78 -10.85
CA MET A 422 49.15 -19.73 -11.23
C MET A 422 49.43 -18.63 -12.27
N PRO A 423 50.65 -18.05 -12.25
CA PRO A 423 50.99 -16.98 -13.17
C PRO A 423 50.88 -17.40 -14.64
N GLY A 424 50.32 -16.54 -15.47
CA GLY A 424 50.22 -16.72 -16.92
C GLY A 424 49.03 -17.55 -17.41
N GLN A 425 48.18 -18.06 -16.52
CA GLN A 425 46.88 -18.61 -16.90
C GLN A 425 45.93 -17.51 -17.34
N ILE A 426 45.15 -17.78 -18.39
CA ILE A 426 44.27 -16.79 -19.03
C ILE A 426 42.84 -17.03 -18.57
N TYR A 427 42.16 -15.96 -18.15
CA TYR A 427 40.74 -16.03 -17.85
C TYR A 427 39.91 -16.21 -19.13
N PRO A 428 38.97 -17.17 -19.15
CA PRO A 428 38.19 -17.49 -20.34
C PRO A 428 37.11 -16.45 -20.65
N HIS A 429 36.82 -15.53 -19.72
CA HIS A 429 35.74 -14.56 -19.83
C HIS A 429 36.24 -13.16 -20.18
N VAL A 430 35.43 -12.43 -20.95
CA VAL A 430 35.66 -11.02 -21.28
C VAL A 430 35.19 -10.16 -20.12
N ASP A 431 36.03 -9.22 -19.66
CA ASP A 431 35.66 -8.29 -18.60
C ASP A 431 34.97 -7.03 -19.17
N PRO A 432 33.69 -6.77 -18.84
CA PRO A 432 32.96 -5.60 -19.32
C PRO A 432 33.55 -4.27 -18.79
N LEU A 433 34.28 -4.30 -17.68
CA LEU A 433 34.91 -3.13 -17.06
C LEU A 433 36.42 -3.04 -17.36
N PHE A 434 36.96 -3.85 -18.26
CA PHE A 434 38.41 -3.96 -18.52
C PHE A 434 39.12 -2.61 -18.63
N GLN A 435 38.59 -1.71 -19.47
CA GLN A 435 39.18 -0.38 -19.65
C GLN A 435 39.05 0.49 -18.40
N GLU A 436 37.93 0.40 -17.68
CA GLU A 436 37.73 1.19 -16.46
C GLU A 436 38.70 0.77 -15.35
N ARG A 437 38.86 -0.54 -15.14
CA ARG A 437 39.73 -1.12 -14.11
C ARG A 437 41.21 -0.77 -14.29
N LEU A 438 41.66 -0.55 -15.53
CA LEU A 438 43.03 -0.10 -15.81
C LEU A 438 43.28 1.38 -15.48
N HIS A 439 42.23 2.18 -15.31
CA HIS A 439 42.37 3.63 -15.06
C HIS A 439 41.98 4.03 -13.64
N ARG A 440 41.01 3.33 -13.03
CA ARG A 440 40.48 3.68 -11.72
C ARG A 440 39.92 2.46 -11.00
N PRO A 441 39.72 2.54 -9.67
CA PRO A 441 38.97 1.53 -8.96
C PRO A 441 37.57 1.34 -9.56
N ALA A 442 37.16 0.09 -9.76
CA ALA A 442 35.88 -0.27 -10.36
C ALA A 442 35.33 -1.54 -9.70
N ALA A 443 34.01 -1.71 -9.73
CA ALA A 443 33.39 -2.93 -9.25
C ALA A 443 32.09 -3.24 -9.98
N ASP A 444 31.82 -4.53 -10.17
CA ASP A 444 30.54 -5.04 -10.66
C ASP A 444 30.08 -6.26 -9.84
N PHE A 445 28.85 -6.68 -10.04
CA PHE A 445 28.33 -7.91 -9.48
C PHE A 445 28.26 -8.98 -10.54
N LEU A 446 29.12 -9.98 -10.40
CA LEU A 446 29.25 -11.10 -11.34
C LEU A 446 28.65 -12.37 -10.75
N SER A 447 28.31 -13.29 -11.65
CA SER A 447 27.93 -14.65 -11.29
C SER A 447 28.45 -15.59 -12.36
N ASP A 448 29.33 -16.49 -11.95
CA ASP A 448 30.00 -17.47 -12.82
C ASP A 448 30.19 -18.81 -12.08
N GLU A 449 31.14 -19.61 -12.54
CA GLU A 449 31.46 -20.94 -12.03
C GLU A 449 31.98 -20.92 -10.58
N TRP A 450 32.58 -19.80 -10.13
CA TRP A 450 33.08 -19.62 -8.76
C TRP A 450 32.04 -19.05 -7.78
N GLY A 451 30.83 -18.74 -8.26
CA GLY A 451 29.70 -18.30 -7.45
C GLY A 451 29.20 -16.91 -7.84
N ALA A 452 28.51 -16.23 -6.92
CA ALA A 452 28.03 -14.87 -7.12
C ALA A 452 28.70 -13.93 -6.11
N TYR A 453 29.32 -12.88 -6.61
CA TYR A 453 30.14 -11.99 -5.79
C TYR A 453 30.16 -10.55 -6.34
N CYS A 454 30.53 -9.62 -5.48
CA CYS A 454 30.93 -8.28 -5.87
C CYS A 454 32.41 -8.33 -6.22
N ASP A 455 32.71 -8.27 -7.51
CA ASP A 455 34.06 -8.23 -8.06
C ASP A 455 34.51 -6.76 -8.10
N ALA A 456 35.34 -6.37 -7.13
CA ALA A 456 35.92 -5.04 -7.06
C ALA A 456 37.41 -5.06 -7.33
N SER A 457 37.93 -3.97 -7.88
CA SER A 457 39.32 -3.94 -8.30
C SER A 457 39.92 -2.55 -8.33
N ALA A 458 41.24 -2.49 -8.36
CA ALA A 458 41.98 -1.25 -8.55
C ALA A 458 43.31 -1.46 -9.29
N PRO A 459 43.72 -0.50 -10.15
CA PRO A 459 44.94 -0.60 -10.92
C PRO A 459 46.20 -0.45 -10.07
N ILE A 460 47.19 -1.26 -10.41
CA ILE A 460 48.57 -1.19 -9.92
C ILE A 460 49.41 -0.54 -11.02
N PHE A 461 50.04 0.58 -10.67
CA PHE A 461 50.80 1.40 -11.61
C PHE A 461 52.30 1.15 -11.48
N ASP A 462 53.02 1.24 -12.60
CA ASP A 462 54.48 1.36 -12.61
C ASP A 462 54.95 2.78 -12.24
N ALA A 463 56.27 3.00 -12.24
CA ALA A 463 56.88 4.29 -11.89
C ALA A 463 56.52 5.41 -12.88
N GLU A 464 56.15 5.05 -14.11
CA GLU A 464 55.71 5.94 -15.17
C GLU A 464 54.21 6.26 -15.11
N GLY A 465 53.46 5.63 -14.20
CA GLY A 465 52.03 5.82 -14.01
C GLY A 465 51.15 5.02 -14.97
N LYS A 466 51.70 4.00 -15.65
CA LYS A 466 50.95 3.07 -16.49
C LYS A 466 50.47 1.89 -15.65
N ALA A 467 49.20 1.51 -15.81
CA ALA A 467 48.66 0.33 -15.14
C ALA A 467 49.24 -0.95 -15.78
N ILE A 468 49.95 -1.74 -14.97
CA ILE A 468 50.59 -2.99 -15.42
C ILE A 468 49.86 -4.24 -14.91
N ALA A 469 49.03 -4.08 -13.88
CA ALA A 469 48.21 -5.10 -13.27
C ALA A 469 47.02 -4.46 -12.55
N VAL A 470 46.08 -5.29 -12.09
CA VAL A 470 44.92 -4.90 -11.32
C VAL A 470 44.81 -5.85 -10.15
N LEU A 471 44.62 -5.31 -8.95
CA LEU A 471 44.25 -6.07 -7.76
C LEU A 471 42.74 -6.24 -7.74
N PHE A 472 42.28 -7.47 -7.55
CA PHE A 472 40.89 -7.86 -7.41
C PHE A 472 40.60 -8.25 -5.95
N VAL A 473 39.43 -7.84 -5.46
CA VAL A 473 38.91 -8.09 -4.13
C VAL A 473 37.44 -8.43 -4.25
N ASP A 474 37.14 -9.72 -4.09
CA ASP A 474 35.80 -10.24 -4.29
C ASP A 474 35.10 -10.46 -2.97
N ILE A 475 33.89 -9.91 -2.84
CA ILE A 475 33.05 -10.12 -1.65
C ILE A 475 31.83 -10.95 -2.03
N ASP A 476 31.59 -12.03 -1.30
CA ASP A 476 30.49 -12.96 -1.57
C ASP A 476 29.11 -12.27 -1.52
N LEU A 477 28.27 -12.48 -2.55
CA LEU A 477 26.93 -11.88 -2.63
C LEU A 477 26.00 -12.39 -1.52
N GLN A 478 26.30 -13.55 -0.92
CA GLN A 478 25.59 -14.04 0.26
C GLN A 478 25.65 -13.02 1.39
N GLN A 479 26.73 -12.23 1.51
CA GLN A 479 26.81 -11.16 2.50
C GLN A 479 25.69 -10.11 2.29
N VAL A 480 25.39 -9.73 1.05
CA VAL A 480 24.29 -8.82 0.72
C VAL A 480 22.94 -9.42 1.13
N ARG A 481 22.76 -10.73 0.90
CA ARG A 481 21.53 -11.45 1.26
C ARG A 481 21.37 -11.58 2.77
N ASP A 482 22.44 -11.84 3.49
CA ASP A 482 22.46 -11.98 4.95
C ASP A 482 22.17 -10.64 5.63
N LEU A 483 22.84 -9.56 5.19
CA LEU A 483 22.56 -8.19 5.64
C LEU A 483 21.11 -7.79 5.39
N THR A 484 20.58 -8.11 4.20
CA THR A 484 19.18 -7.85 3.86
C THR A 484 18.22 -8.68 4.73
N SER A 485 18.52 -9.95 4.95
CA SER A 485 17.68 -10.85 5.75
C SER A 485 17.67 -10.45 7.23
N GLN A 486 18.82 -10.09 7.79
CA GLN A 486 18.94 -9.55 9.15
C GLN A 486 18.14 -8.25 9.28
N SER A 487 18.17 -7.41 8.26
CA SER A 487 17.39 -6.16 8.20
C SER A 487 15.87 -6.40 8.20
N PHE A 488 15.40 -7.48 7.57
CA PHE A 488 13.97 -7.78 7.41
C PHE A 488 13.39 -8.80 8.40
N LYS A 489 14.18 -9.45 9.25
CA LYS A 489 13.68 -10.42 10.24
C LYS A 489 12.51 -9.86 11.07
N VAL A 490 12.62 -8.62 11.54
CA VAL A 490 11.56 -7.96 12.33
C VAL A 490 10.35 -7.60 11.46
N ALA A 491 10.57 -7.20 10.22
CA ALA A 491 9.50 -6.91 9.26
C ALA A 491 8.70 -8.15 8.87
N TYR A 492 9.35 -9.32 8.74
CA TYR A 492 8.65 -10.60 8.50
C TYR A 492 7.82 -11.04 9.71
N VAL A 493 8.33 -10.86 10.93
CA VAL A 493 7.56 -11.10 12.15
C VAL A 493 6.37 -10.14 12.24
N PHE A 494 6.57 -8.86 11.93
CA PHE A 494 5.49 -7.87 11.88
C PHE A 494 4.47 -8.20 10.79
N LEU A 495 4.89 -8.60 9.59
CA LEU A 495 4.00 -9.03 8.52
C LEU A 495 3.23 -10.29 8.92
N GLY A 496 3.89 -11.26 9.57
CA GLY A 496 3.24 -12.44 10.13
C GLY A 496 2.21 -12.08 11.20
N LEU A 497 2.56 -11.20 12.15
CA LEU A 497 1.65 -10.68 13.16
C LEU A 497 0.54 -9.81 12.57
N PHE A 498 0.80 -9.07 11.49
CA PHE A 498 -0.18 -8.26 10.76
C PHE A 498 -1.14 -9.15 10.01
N LEU A 499 -0.67 -10.18 9.30
CA LEU A 499 -1.50 -11.18 8.64
C LEU A 499 -2.30 -11.97 9.67
N PHE A 500 -1.71 -12.30 10.82
CA PHE A 500 -2.40 -12.91 11.95
C PHE A 500 -3.41 -11.95 12.59
N PHE A 501 -3.11 -10.65 12.69
CA PHE A 501 -4.04 -9.63 13.15
C PHE A 501 -5.17 -9.41 12.14
N VAL A 502 -4.88 -9.42 10.84
CA VAL A 502 -5.87 -9.40 9.75
C VAL A 502 -6.72 -10.67 9.83
N PHE A 503 -6.16 -11.81 10.18
CA PHE A 503 -6.89 -13.06 10.44
C PHE A 503 -7.76 -12.98 11.69
N ILE A 504 -7.27 -12.40 12.79
CA ILE A 504 -8.05 -12.13 14.01
C ILE A 504 -9.14 -11.07 13.76
N ARG A 505 -8.87 -10.05 12.94
CA ARG A 505 -9.86 -9.05 12.49
C ARG A 505 -10.86 -9.62 11.50
N LEU A 506 -10.45 -10.57 10.66
CA LEU A 506 -11.34 -11.43 9.87
C LEU A 506 -12.18 -12.33 10.80
N ALA A 507 -11.77 -12.56 12.04
CA ALA A 507 -12.60 -13.21 13.06
C ALA A 507 -13.43 -12.20 13.89
N ALA A 508 -13.04 -10.91 13.92
CA ALA A 508 -13.62 -9.89 14.78
C ALA A 508 -14.12 -8.64 14.01
N PHE A 509 -15.45 -8.55 13.92
CA PHE A 509 -16.26 -7.32 13.80
C PHE A 509 -16.57 -6.73 12.41
N ASN A 510 -17.81 -6.23 12.32
CA ASN A 510 -18.42 -5.49 11.19
C ASN A 510 -19.07 -4.17 11.60
N ARG A 511 -19.07 -3.21 10.67
CA ARG A 511 -20.20 -2.30 10.32
C ARG A 511 -20.08 -2.01 8.80
N PRO A 512 -21.18 -1.81 8.06
CA PRO A 512 -21.22 -1.99 6.60
C PRO A 512 -20.41 -0.91 5.87
N LEU A 513 -19.29 -1.28 5.23
CA LEU A 513 -18.21 -0.36 4.88
C LEU A 513 -18.55 0.66 3.77
N PHE A 514 -19.18 0.29 2.66
CA PHE A 514 -19.12 1.13 1.46
C PHE A 514 -20.05 2.38 1.48
N PHE A 515 -21.26 2.25 2.03
CA PHE A 515 -22.23 3.36 2.10
C PHE A 515 -22.14 4.17 3.41
N GLU A 516 -21.58 3.60 4.47
CA GLU A 516 -21.16 4.34 5.66
C GLU A 516 -19.89 5.14 5.38
N LEU A 517 -18.86 4.62 4.67
CA LEU A 517 -17.61 5.34 4.37
C LEU A 517 -17.86 6.74 3.78
N LEU A 518 -18.84 6.89 2.88
CA LEU A 518 -19.20 8.16 2.24
C LEU A 518 -19.87 9.18 3.19
N LYS A 519 -20.58 8.73 4.24
CA LYS A 519 -21.16 9.60 5.30
C LYS A 519 -20.18 9.82 6.46
N VAL A 520 -19.37 8.81 6.76
CA VAL A 520 -18.43 8.70 7.87
C VAL A 520 -17.14 9.49 7.63
N LEU A 521 -16.72 9.67 6.36
CA LEU A 521 -15.72 10.66 5.92
C LEU A 521 -16.03 12.11 6.36
N ARG A 522 -17.26 12.36 6.83
CA ARG A 522 -17.74 13.66 7.31
C ARG A 522 -18.03 13.68 8.82
N SER A 523 -17.55 12.69 9.59
CA SER A 523 -17.77 12.57 11.04
C SER A 523 -16.50 12.89 11.84
N ARG A 524 -16.63 13.50 13.03
CA ARG A 524 -15.49 13.81 13.93
C ARG A 524 -14.64 12.57 14.26
N GLY A 525 -15.26 11.40 14.32
CA GLY A 525 -14.58 10.11 14.56
C GLY A 525 -13.55 9.75 13.48
N VAL A 526 -13.81 10.08 12.21
CA VAL A 526 -12.90 9.72 11.11
C VAL A 526 -11.78 10.69 10.90
N LEU A 527 -11.96 11.95 11.28
CA LEU A 527 -10.81 12.86 11.37
C LEU A 527 -9.86 12.43 12.49
N MET A 528 -10.38 11.91 13.61
CA MET A 528 -9.52 11.31 14.64
C MET A 528 -8.82 10.05 14.11
N ILE A 529 -9.51 9.14 13.39
CA ILE A 529 -8.89 7.94 12.81
C ILE A 529 -7.87 8.30 11.73
N LEU A 530 -8.18 9.22 10.81
CA LEU A 530 -7.24 9.70 9.79
C LEU A 530 -6.05 10.41 10.44
N GLY A 531 -6.28 11.17 11.52
CA GLY A 531 -5.22 11.76 12.33
C GLY A 531 -4.33 10.70 12.99
N VAL A 532 -4.91 9.66 13.57
CA VAL A 532 -4.17 8.53 14.16
C VAL A 532 -3.41 7.76 13.08
N CYS A 533 -4.02 7.46 11.93
CA CYS A 533 -3.34 6.82 10.80
C CYS A 533 -2.21 7.69 10.26
N ALA A 534 -2.39 9.01 10.18
CA ALA A 534 -1.34 9.94 9.79
C ALA A 534 -0.20 9.98 10.83
N LEU A 535 -0.52 9.97 12.13
CA LEU A 535 0.48 9.89 13.21
C LEU A 535 1.24 8.57 13.19
N ILE A 536 0.56 7.44 12.98
CA ILE A 536 1.19 6.13 12.82
C ILE A 536 2.08 6.13 11.58
N SER A 537 1.57 6.63 10.44
CA SER A 537 2.37 6.74 9.22
C SER A 537 3.59 7.61 9.43
N LEU A 538 3.48 8.74 10.13
CA LEU A 538 4.59 9.63 10.44
C LEU A 538 5.60 8.97 11.38
N GLY A 539 5.13 8.25 12.40
CA GLY A 539 5.98 7.46 13.30
C GLY A 539 6.72 6.32 12.59
N VAL A 540 6.03 5.60 11.69
CA VAL A 540 6.65 4.56 10.84
C VAL A 540 7.68 5.16 9.90
N THR A 541 7.34 6.25 9.19
CA THR A 541 8.28 6.94 8.30
C THR A 541 9.50 7.47 9.07
N TRP A 542 9.30 8.05 10.25
CA TRP A 542 10.41 8.50 11.10
C TRP A 542 11.28 7.34 11.58
N GLY A 543 10.66 6.23 12.03
CA GLY A 543 11.37 5.02 12.42
C GLY A 543 12.18 4.42 11.26
N MET A 544 11.61 4.41 10.05
CA MET A 544 12.29 3.97 8.84
C MET A 544 13.46 4.89 8.46
N TYR A 545 13.27 6.21 8.56
CA TYR A 545 14.34 7.18 8.33
C TYR A 545 15.50 6.94 9.30
N ARG A 546 15.21 6.79 10.60
CA ARG A 546 16.22 6.48 11.64
C ARG A 546 16.92 5.15 11.37
N TYR A 547 16.17 4.14 10.96
CA TYR A 547 16.73 2.84 10.60
C TYR A 547 17.67 2.93 9.40
N SER A 548 17.25 3.61 8.32
CA SER A 548 18.08 3.83 7.14
C SER A 548 19.31 4.69 7.44
N TYR A 549 19.17 5.70 8.28
CA TYR A 549 20.29 6.51 8.74
C TYR A 549 21.34 5.65 9.43
N ASN A 550 20.91 4.78 10.36
CA ASN A 550 21.82 3.86 11.04
C ASN A 550 22.48 2.85 10.08
N LEU A 551 21.76 2.38 9.05
CA LEU A 551 22.36 1.52 8.02
C LEU A 551 23.41 2.26 7.18
N ASN A 552 23.15 3.50 6.81
CA ASN A 552 24.10 4.33 6.06
C ASN A 552 25.30 4.73 6.92
N LEU A 553 25.09 4.98 8.22
CA LEU A 553 26.17 5.19 9.19
C LEU A 553 27.07 3.96 9.26
N GLN A 554 26.48 2.77 9.38
CA GLN A 554 27.22 1.51 9.40
C GLN A 554 28.00 1.28 8.09
N ARG A 555 27.42 1.62 6.94
CA ARG A 555 28.10 1.57 5.63
C ARG A 555 29.35 2.43 5.60
N VAL A 556 29.26 3.69 6.04
CA VAL A 556 30.42 4.60 6.06
C VAL A 556 31.47 4.09 7.05
N ARG A 557 31.06 3.64 8.24
CA ARG A 557 31.96 3.06 9.26
C ARG A 557 32.76 1.88 8.71
N GLU A 558 32.10 0.94 8.04
CA GLU A 558 32.78 -0.22 7.47
C GLU A 558 33.75 0.15 6.36
N GLN A 559 33.41 1.17 5.57
CA GLN A 559 34.30 1.71 4.55
C GLN A 559 35.57 2.31 5.17
N VAL A 560 35.44 3.23 6.15
CA VAL A 560 36.61 3.87 6.78
C VAL A 560 37.45 2.89 7.59
N THR A 561 36.84 1.92 8.27
CA THR A 561 37.58 0.85 8.96
C THR A 561 38.38 0.01 7.96
N ALA A 562 37.79 -0.35 6.82
CA ALA A 562 38.46 -1.17 5.81
C ALA A 562 39.65 -0.42 5.18
N ILE A 563 39.50 0.88 4.89
CA ILE A 563 40.60 1.72 4.39
C ILE A 563 41.71 1.79 5.43
N ALA A 564 41.39 2.10 6.69
CA ALA A 564 42.38 2.20 7.76
C ALA A 564 43.11 0.87 8.00
N ALA A 565 42.37 -0.24 8.08
CA ALA A 565 42.92 -1.59 8.29
C ALA A 565 43.89 -2.02 7.18
N THR A 566 43.58 -1.61 5.95
CA THR A 566 44.37 -1.94 4.75
C THR A 566 45.58 -1.01 4.62
N ALA A 567 45.44 0.27 4.96
CA ALA A 567 46.53 1.24 4.86
C ALA A 567 47.56 1.17 5.99
N ALA A 568 47.18 0.72 7.20
CA ALA A 568 48.08 0.69 8.36
C ALA A 568 49.45 0.01 8.14
N PRO A 569 49.55 -1.13 7.43
CA PRO A 569 50.81 -1.83 7.14
C PRO A 569 51.75 -1.10 6.16
N GLU A 570 51.26 -0.10 5.41
CA GLU A 570 52.08 0.68 4.47
C GLU A 570 53.13 1.57 5.19
N PHE A 571 52.94 1.78 6.49
CA PHE A 571 53.76 2.68 7.29
C PHE A 571 54.78 1.92 8.11
N ASP A 572 56.06 2.23 7.88
CA ASP A 572 57.17 1.69 8.66
C ASP A 572 57.23 2.39 10.03
N VAL A 573 57.16 1.60 11.10
CA VAL A 573 57.24 2.10 12.47
C VAL A 573 58.56 2.85 12.74
N GLU A 574 59.66 2.40 12.13
CA GLU A 574 60.97 3.05 12.27
C GLU A 574 61.00 4.44 11.59
N ASP A 575 60.17 4.66 10.57
CA ASP A 575 59.99 5.97 9.94
C ASP A 575 59.15 6.90 10.84
N LEU A 576 58.09 6.37 11.45
CA LEU A 576 57.20 7.14 12.34
C LEU A 576 57.91 7.57 13.62
N ASP A 577 58.77 6.73 14.21
CA ASP A 577 59.54 7.03 15.42
C ASP A 577 60.57 8.17 15.24
N GLN A 578 60.79 8.63 14.01
CA GLN A 578 61.63 9.81 13.74
C GLN A 578 60.85 11.14 13.82
N LEU A 579 59.53 11.10 13.98
CA LEU A 579 58.63 12.25 13.86
C LEU A 579 57.97 12.55 15.22
N HIS A 580 58.43 13.59 15.92
CA HIS A 580 57.97 13.95 17.26
C HIS A 580 57.75 15.45 17.46
N THR A 581 58.33 16.29 16.63
CA THR A 581 58.26 17.75 16.80
C THR A 581 58.05 18.45 15.46
N TRP A 582 57.53 19.68 15.51
CA TRP A 582 57.24 20.44 14.30
C TRP A 582 58.47 20.71 13.41
N HIS A 583 59.69 20.62 13.93
CA HIS A 583 60.92 20.75 13.13
C HIS A 583 61.16 19.54 12.21
N ASP A 584 60.53 18.41 12.51
CA ASP A 584 60.72 17.16 11.76
C ASP A 584 60.08 17.18 10.37
N VAL A 585 59.28 18.21 10.06
CA VAL A 585 58.67 18.42 8.73
C VAL A 585 59.71 18.60 7.62
N GLU A 586 60.93 19.00 7.97
CA GLU A 586 62.04 19.15 7.01
C GLU A 586 62.68 17.80 6.65
N LYS A 587 62.42 16.74 7.43
CA LYS A 587 62.99 15.42 7.18
C LYS A 587 62.39 14.81 5.92
N THR A 588 63.21 14.05 5.19
CA THR A 588 62.78 13.29 4.02
C THR A 588 61.73 12.24 4.37
N VAL A 589 61.84 11.64 5.56
CA VAL A 589 60.87 10.67 6.07
C VAL A 589 59.48 11.26 6.28
N TYR A 590 59.37 12.52 6.75
CA TYR A 590 58.09 13.21 6.85
C TYR A 590 57.41 13.35 5.48
N LYS A 591 58.17 13.81 4.47
CA LYS A 591 57.66 13.96 3.10
C LYS A 591 57.22 12.63 2.49
N LYS A 592 57.93 11.54 2.80
CA LYS A 592 57.54 10.17 2.42
C LYS A 592 56.18 9.80 3.04
N VAL A 593 56.06 9.91 4.37
CA VAL A 593 54.85 9.53 5.11
C VAL A 593 53.64 10.35 4.64
N VAL A 594 53.78 11.68 4.49
CA VAL A 594 52.67 12.51 4.01
C VAL A 594 52.28 12.18 2.57
N ALA A 595 53.25 11.87 1.69
CA ALA A 595 52.94 11.46 0.33
C ALA A 595 52.14 10.13 0.28
N GLN A 596 52.44 9.18 1.17
CA GLN A 596 51.66 7.94 1.33
C GLN A 596 50.22 8.24 1.77
N LEU A 597 50.04 9.08 2.81
CA LEU A 597 48.71 9.51 3.27
C LEU A 597 47.90 10.22 2.16
N GLN A 598 48.57 11.04 1.35
CA GLN A 598 47.95 11.72 0.21
C GLN A 598 47.50 10.75 -0.89
N ASP A 599 48.28 9.71 -1.19
CA ASP A 599 47.88 8.74 -2.22
C ASP A 599 46.70 7.88 -1.74
N ILE A 600 46.69 7.45 -0.46
CA ILE A 600 45.53 6.78 0.15
C ILE A 600 44.26 7.63 -0.02
N ARG A 601 44.33 8.93 0.31
CA ARG A 601 43.21 9.85 0.13
C ARG A 601 42.79 10.01 -1.34
N LYS A 602 43.76 10.18 -2.24
CA LYS A 602 43.49 10.42 -3.67
C LYS A 602 42.78 9.24 -4.31
N ARG A 603 43.10 8.01 -3.91
CA ARG A 603 42.49 6.78 -4.42
C ARG A 603 41.11 6.51 -3.82
N ASN A 604 40.81 7.12 -2.67
CA ASN A 604 39.54 7.00 -1.97
C ASN A 604 38.77 8.32 -2.03
N ALA A 605 38.05 8.57 -3.13
CA ALA A 605 37.39 9.86 -3.41
C ALA A 605 36.39 10.36 -2.34
N THR A 606 35.93 9.50 -1.43
CA THR A 606 35.04 9.88 -0.32
C THR A 606 35.77 10.30 0.95
N VAL A 607 37.06 10.02 1.08
CA VAL A 607 37.87 10.34 2.26
C VAL A 607 38.26 11.81 2.25
N ARG A 608 38.06 12.49 3.38
CA ARG A 608 38.44 13.88 3.58
C ARG A 608 39.85 14.00 4.17
N TYR A 609 40.08 13.34 5.29
CA TYR A 609 41.37 13.37 6.01
C TYR A 609 41.94 11.98 6.18
N VAL A 610 43.28 11.91 6.15
CA VAL A 610 44.05 10.73 6.49
C VAL A 610 45.25 11.21 7.29
N TYR A 611 45.40 10.67 8.50
CA TYR A 611 46.41 11.12 9.45
C TYR A 611 46.92 9.96 10.29
N ILE A 612 48.03 10.19 10.98
CA ILE A 612 48.63 9.24 11.91
C ILE A 612 48.76 9.91 13.27
N LEU A 613 48.23 9.24 14.30
CA LEU A 613 48.33 9.64 15.69
C LEU A 613 49.22 8.66 16.47
N ARG A 614 49.91 9.17 17.48
CA ARG A 614 50.65 8.40 18.47
C ARG A 614 49.94 8.54 19.82
N ALA A 615 49.71 7.43 20.50
CA ALA A 615 49.15 7.45 21.84
C ALA A 615 50.14 8.04 22.85
N THR A 616 49.65 8.83 23.80
CA THR A 616 50.44 9.31 24.94
C THR A 616 50.16 8.47 26.19
N ASP A 617 50.88 8.74 27.28
CA ASP A 617 50.60 8.11 28.58
C ASP A 617 49.23 8.52 29.15
N ASP A 618 48.66 9.64 28.69
CA ASP A 618 47.32 10.09 29.04
C ASP A 618 46.30 9.58 28.00
N PRO A 619 45.30 8.77 28.38
CA PRO A 619 44.33 8.20 27.44
C PRO A 619 43.43 9.25 26.76
N TYR A 620 43.48 10.53 27.18
CA TYR A 620 42.75 11.63 26.55
C TYR A 620 43.58 12.40 25.51
N PHE A 621 44.89 12.15 25.41
CA PHE A 621 45.77 12.90 24.53
C PHE A 621 46.52 11.99 23.56
N TYR A 622 46.56 12.44 22.31
CA TYR A 622 47.34 11.84 21.23
C TYR A 622 48.26 12.90 20.62
N GLU A 623 49.33 12.47 19.96
CA GLU A 623 50.24 13.34 19.22
C GLU A 623 50.10 13.07 17.73
N PHE A 624 49.95 14.10 16.91
CA PHE A 624 50.05 13.95 15.46
C PHE A 624 51.47 13.53 15.09
N VAL A 625 51.57 12.51 14.24
CA VAL A 625 52.83 12.07 13.62
C VAL A 625 52.94 12.67 12.22
N ALA A 626 51.87 12.57 11.44
CA ALA A 626 51.74 13.15 10.11
C ALA A 626 50.27 13.26 9.73
N ASP A 627 49.99 14.17 8.79
CA ASP A 627 48.65 14.40 8.24
C ASP A 627 48.77 14.71 6.73
N ALA A 628 47.81 14.25 5.93
CA ALA A 628 47.82 14.36 4.47
C ALA A 628 47.84 15.81 3.95
N ASP A 629 47.40 16.79 4.74
CA ASP A 629 47.33 18.21 4.37
C ASP A 629 48.50 19.03 4.92
N SER A 630 49.31 18.43 5.80
CA SER A 630 50.34 19.14 6.56
C SER A 630 51.72 19.20 5.87
N LEU A 631 51.78 18.99 4.54
CA LEU A 631 53.03 19.06 3.75
C LEU A 631 53.66 20.46 3.72
N ASN A 632 52.83 21.51 3.75
CA ASN A 632 53.27 22.89 3.89
C ASN A 632 52.69 23.49 5.17
N ILE A 633 53.44 23.40 6.27
CA ILE A 633 53.01 23.90 7.57
C ILE A 633 52.82 25.42 7.66
N ARG A 634 53.25 26.16 6.64
CA ARG A 634 53.03 27.62 6.51
C ARG A 634 51.88 27.95 5.58
N SER A 635 51.15 26.94 5.10
CA SER A 635 49.96 27.18 4.29
C SER A 635 48.92 27.95 5.14
N PHE A 636 48.26 28.89 4.50
CA PHE A 636 47.13 29.63 5.07
C PHE A 636 45.79 29.14 4.51
N SER A 637 45.80 27.92 3.95
CA SER A 637 44.59 27.22 3.52
C SER A 637 43.67 27.00 4.71
N ASP A 638 42.39 27.30 4.52
CA ASP A 638 41.29 26.96 5.40
C ASP A 638 40.65 25.70 4.80
N PHE A 639 41.12 24.54 5.25
CA PHE A 639 40.66 23.23 4.79
C PHE A 639 39.37 22.80 5.48
N SER A 640 39.08 23.28 6.69
CA SER A 640 37.82 23.01 7.40
C SER A 640 36.66 23.92 6.94
N GLU A 641 36.96 24.99 6.20
CA GLU A 641 36.01 26.00 5.72
C GLU A 641 35.28 26.73 6.87
N ASP A 642 35.89 26.78 8.06
CA ASP A 642 35.32 27.39 9.27
C ASP A 642 35.73 28.87 9.45
N GLY A 643 36.58 29.39 8.55
CA GLY A 643 37.10 30.76 8.57
C GLY A 643 38.34 30.94 9.45
N LEU A 644 38.83 29.88 10.09
CA LEU A 644 40.07 29.82 10.84
C LEU A 644 41.18 29.21 9.95
N ARG A 645 42.44 29.38 10.36
CA ARG A 645 43.62 28.90 9.60
C ARG A 645 44.50 28.04 10.50
N ASN A 646 43.88 27.00 11.07
CA ASN A 646 44.44 26.11 12.09
C ASN A 646 44.32 24.63 11.70
N ASP A 647 44.14 24.32 10.42
CA ASP A 647 43.94 22.96 9.91
C ASP A 647 45.23 22.15 9.74
N ILE A 648 46.38 22.75 10.07
CA ILE A 648 47.69 22.13 9.92
C ILE A 648 48.12 21.59 11.29
N SER A 649 48.34 20.28 11.34
CA SER A 649 48.79 19.57 12.54
C SER A 649 50.20 19.01 12.32
N PRO A 650 51.27 19.76 12.66
CA PRO A 650 52.64 19.27 12.51
C PRO A 650 52.94 18.11 13.47
N PRO A 651 54.06 17.38 13.26
CA PRO A 651 54.47 16.34 14.19
C PRO A 651 54.60 16.87 15.64
N GLY A 652 54.09 16.11 16.61
CA GLY A 652 54.05 16.50 18.02
C GLY A 652 52.92 17.45 18.40
N TYR A 653 52.05 17.84 17.46
CA TYR A 653 50.84 18.59 17.80
C TYR A 653 49.90 17.72 18.63
N SER A 654 49.43 18.23 19.76
CA SER A 654 48.58 17.45 20.67
C SER A 654 47.11 17.51 20.25
N TYR A 655 46.50 16.33 20.12
CA TYR A 655 45.08 16.12 19.91
C TYR A 655 44.41 15.69 21.22
N TYR A 656 43.29 16.33 21.56
CA TYR A 656 42.50 16.00 22.74
C TYR A 656 41.25 15.22 22.32
N ASP A 657 41.15 13.98 22.80
CA ASP A 657 40.01 13.10 22.61
C ASP A 657 39.14 13.10 23.87
N TYR A 658 37.99 13.76 23.80
CA TYR A 658 37.12 13.95 24.96
C TYR A 658 36.51 12.64 25.50
N GLU A 659 36.44 11.57 24.69
CA GLU A 659 35.90 10.27 25.11
C GLU A 659 36.94 9.41 25.83
N GLY A 660 38.23 9.72 25.65
CA GLY A 660 39.37 9.05 26.27
C GLY A 660 39.28 7.52 26.17
N VAL A 661 39.19 6.83 27.30
CA VAL A 661 39.14 5.35 27.37
C VAL A 661 37.94 4.73 26.63
N LYS A 662 36.88 5.50 26.36
CA LYS A 662 35.69 5.00 25.64
C LYS A 662 35.75 5.21 24.13
N SER A 663 36.73 5.96 23.64
CA SER A 663 36.78 6.39 22.26
C SER A 663 37.05 5.23 21.30
N SER A 664 36.78 5.49 20.02
CA SER A 664 37.16 4.62 18.91
C SER A 664 38.68 4.47 18.81
N LEU A 665 39.46 5.54 19.04
CA LEU A 665 40.92 5.54 19.05
C LEU A 665 41.50 4.57 20.09
N MET A 666 40.94 4.54 21.30
CA MET A 666 41.36 3.59 22.33
C MET A 666 41.15 2.13 21.91
N LYS A 667 40.02 1.83 21.24
CA LYS A 667 39.77 0.49 20.69
C LYS A 667 40.70 0.17 19.53
N ALA A 668 40.97 1.19 18.71
CA ALA A 668 41.85 1.11 17.55
C ALA A 668 43.30 0.76 17.89
N MET A 669 43.73 0.93 19.15
CA MET A 669 45.04 0.48 19.62
C MET A 669 45.23 -1.04 19.49
N HIS A 670 44.14 -1.81 19.47
CA HIS A 670 44.17 -3.28 19.46
C HIS A 670 43.77 -3.85 18.09
N GLU A 671 42.68 -3.35 17.53
CA GLU A 671 42.04 -3.84 16.30
C GLU A 671 41.45 -2.69 15.48
N PRO A 672 41.29 -2.82 14.15
CA PRO A 672 40.62 -1.80 13.35
C PRO A 672 39.22 -1.48 13.86
N PHE A 673 38.90 -0.19 14.00
CA PHE A 673 37.67 0.27 14.63
C PHE A 673 37.23 1.63 14.11
N ALA A 674 35.92 1.87 13.99
CA ALA A 674 35.36 3.16 13.60
C ALA A 674 34.40 3.72 14.65
N ASP A 675 34.24 5.04 14.64
CA ASP A 675 33.36 5.80 15.54
C ASP A 675 31.96 5.25 15.63
N HIS A 676 31.39 5.28 16.85
CA HIS A 676 30.03 4.76 17.07
C HIS A 676 28.92 5.61 16.45
N GLN A 677 29.22 6.89 16.29
CA GLN A 677 28.33 7.95 15.87
C GLN A 677 29.17 9.06 15.25
N MET A 678 28.54 10.10 14.72
CA MET A 678 29.26 11.31 14.30
C MET A 678 30.04 11.91 15.47
N VAL A 679 31.32 12.18 15.24
CA VAL A 679 32.21 12.87 16.18
C VAL A 679 32.39 14.30 15.69
N TYR A 680 32.37 15.25 16.61
CA TYR A 680 32.62 16.65 16.34
C TYR A 680 33.95 17.06 16.96
N ASP A 681 34.82 17.68 16.17
CA ASP A 681 36.09 18.23 16.64
C ASP A 681 36.36 19.64 16.06
N LEU A 682 37.62 20.09 16.13
CA LEU A 682 38.03 21.41 15.66
C LEU A 682 38.00 21.55 14.13
N TRP A 683 37.94 20.44 13.39
CA TRP A 683 38.02 20.44 11.94
C TRP A 683 36.67 20.19 11.29
N GLY A 684 35.69 19.62 12.02
CA GLY A 684 34.33 19.42 11.51
C GLY A 684 33.56 18.28 12.17
N GLU A 685 32.61 17.71 11.41
CA GLU A 685 31.81 16.55 11.81
C GLU A 685 32.20 15.32 10.98
N TRP A 686 32.66 14.28 11.67
CA TRP A 686 33.32 13.13 11.05
C TRP A 686 32.69 11.80 11.42
N ILE A 687 32.86 10.84 10.51
CA ILE A 687 32.88 9.42 10.82
C ILE A 687 34.29 8.93 10.54
N SER A 688 35.02 8.62 11.60
CA SER A 688 36.42 8.24 11.54
C SER A 688 36.59 6.73 11.69
N GLY A 689 37.46 6.17 10.86
CA GLY A 689 37.93 4.80 10.92
C GLY A 689 39.40 4.77 11.28
N HIS A 690 39.77 3.84 12.15
CA HIS A 690 41.11 3.80 12.72
C HIS A 690 41.66 2.38 12.68
N ALA A 691 42.99 2.27 12.57
CA ALA A 691 43.67 0.98 12.66
C ALA A 691 45.06 1.13 13.30
N PRO A 692 45.52 0.12 14.06
CA PRO A 692 46.83 0.16 14.69
C PRO A 692 47.93 -0.11 13.67
N ILE A 693 48.93 0.75 13.65
CA ILE A 693 50.21 0.53 12.96
C ILE A 693 51.11 -0.23 13.94
N LYS A 694 51.47 -1.46 13.56
CA LYS A 694 52.21 -2.40 14.40
C LYS A 694 53.60 -2.66 13.85
N ASP A 695 54.56 -2.85 14.73
CA ASP A 695 55.91 -3.28 14.38
C ASP A 695 55.94 -4.77 13.96
N LYS A 696 57.12 -5.26 13.56
CA LYS A 696 57.34 -6.66 13.15
C LYS A 696 57.08 -7.68 14.28
N ASN A 697 57.02 -7.24 15.53
CA ASN A 697 56.73 -8.06 16.71
C ASN A 697 55.24 -8.00 17.09
N GLY A 698 54.42 -7.24 16.36
CA GLY A 698 53.00 -7.02 16.64
C GLY A 698 52.72 -5.96 17.70
N LYS A 699 53.73 -5.22 18.16
CA LYS A 699 53.57 -4.12 19.11
C LYS A 699 53.05 -2.88 18.36
N MET A 700 51.97 -2.29 18.86
CA MET A 700 51.42 -1.04 18.30
C MET A 700 52.31 0.15 18.66
N ASN A 701 52.62 1.00 17.68
CA ASN A 701 53.37 2.25 17.86
C ASN A 701 52.57 3.50 17.47
N ALA A 702 51.65 3.40 16.50
CA ALA A 702 50.82 4.51 16.06
C ALA A 702 49.45 4.02 15.58
N ILE A 703 48.55 4.94 15.28
CA ILE A 703 47.19 4.69 14.79
C ILE A 703 47.02 5.50 13.51
N ILE A 704 46.63 4.88 12.42
CA ILE A 704 46.14 5.61 11.25
C ILE A 704 44.66 5.94 11.45
N GLY A 705 44.27 7.18 11.14
CA GLY A 705 42.90 7.64 11.10
C GLY A 705 42.48 8.05 9.68
N VAL A 706 41.24 7.75 9.33
CA VAL A 706 40.62 8.02 8.04
C VAL A 706 39.25 8.64 8.29
N ASP A 707 39.04 9.88 7.85
CA ASP A 707 37.79 10.60 8.10
C ASP A 707 36.96 10.75 6.83
N VAL A 708 35.65 10.55 6.99
CA VAL A 708 34.63 10.91 6.01
C VAL A 708 33.69 11.92 6.66
N ASP A 709 33.30 12.94 5.89
CA ASP A 709 32.33 13.96 6.30
C ASP A 709 30.99 13.32 6.72
N ALA A 710 30.52 13.62 7.94
CA ALA A 710 29.30 13.04 8.49
C ALA A 710 28.05 13.39 7.68
N SER A 711 28.04 14.52 6.97
CA SER A 711 26.95 14.94 6.08
C SER A 711 26.72 13.94 4.93
N LYS A 712 27.70 13.09 4.61
CA LYS A 712 27.56 11.98 3.68
C LYS A 712 26.46 11.01 4.12
N VAL A 713 26.40 10.69 5.41
CA VAL A 713 25.36 9.81 5.97
C VAL A 713 23.97 10.43 5.77
N ASP A 714 23.86 11.74 6.01
CA ASP A 714 22.62 12.49 5.78
C ASP A 714 22.25 12.60 4.31
N ALA A 715 23.22 12.80 3.42
CA ALA A 715 22.99 12.88 1.98
C ALA A 715 22.45 11.54 1.44
N LEU A 716 23.10 10.42 1.81
CA LEU A 716 22.65 9.07 1.46
C LEU A 716 21.23 8.80 1.99
N SER A 717 20.96 9.19 3.24
CA SER A 717 19.65 8.98 3.88
C SER A 717 18.54 9.84 3.26
N ARG A 718 18.84 11.11 2.93
CA ARG A 718 17.88 12.02 2.28
C ARG A 718 17.56 11.60 0.85
N GLN A 719 18.55 11.15 0.08
CA GLN A 719 18.34 10.67 -1.29
C GLN A 719 17.40 9.46 -1.32
N ALA A 720 17.54 8.54 -0.37
CA ALA A 720 16.67 7.37 -0.25
C ALA A 720 15.22 7.73 0.15
N PHE A 721 15.01 8.80 0.94
CA PHE A 721 13.69 9.13 1.50
C PHE A 721 12.99 10.35 0.88
N SER A 722 13.63 11.12 0.01
CA SER A 722 13.04 12.31 -0.63
C SER A 722 11.66 12.04 -1.29
N PRO A 723 11.46 10.94 -2.05
CA PRO A 723 10.15 10.61 -2.62
C PRO A 723 9.09 10.26 -1.55
N ILE A 724 9.51 9.61 -0.46
CA ILE A 724 8.65 9.20 0.65
C ILE A 724 8.22 10.42 1.47
N PHE A 725 9.13 11.35 1.73
CA PHE A 725 8.83 12.62 2.38
C PHE A 725 7.88 13.48 1.53
N LEU A 726 8.09 13.53 0.21
CA LEU A 726 7.17 14.23 -0.70
C LEU A 726 5.76 13.61 -0.64
N PHE A 727 5.66 12.28 -0.71
CA PHE A 727 4.40 11.57 -0.59
C PHE A 727 3.74 11.80 0.78
N ALA A 728 4.48 11.65 1.87
CA ALA A 728 3.98 11.86 3.24
C ALA A 728 3.54 13.32 3.47
N SER A 729 4.27 14.28 2.90
CA SER A 729 3.92 15.71 2.95
C SER A 729 2.67 16.01 2.14
N LEU A 730 2.54 15.47 0.92
CA LEU A 730 1.34 15.60 0.09
C LEU A 730 0.13 14.93 0.76
N PHE A 731 0.32 13.75 1.34
CA PHE A 731 -0.72 13.04 2.08
C PHE A 731 -1.16 13.83 3.32
N SER A 732 -0.20 14.32 4.11
CA SER A 732 -0.47 15.15 5.28
C SER A 732 -1.15 16.47 4.91
N LEU A 733 -0.74 17.10 3.80
CA LEU A 733 -1.41 18.28 3.23
C LEU A 733 -2.84 17.96 2.81
N LEU A 734 -3.08 16.80 2.19
CA LEU A 734 -4.41 16.35 1.79
C LEU A 734 -5.32 16.13 3.02
N VAL A 735 -4.78 15.50 4.07
CA VAL A 735 -5.45 15.35 5.38
C VAL A 735 -5.72 16.71 6.02
N PHE A 736 -4.76 17.64 5.97
CA PHE A 736 -4.87 18.99 6.54
C PHE A 736 -5.89 19.87 5.81
N VAL A 737 -5.85 19.90 4.47
CA VAL A 737 -6.85 20.58 3.63
C VAL A 737 -8.23 20.01 3.92
N ARG A 738 -8.35 18.69 4.08
CA ARG A 738 -9.62 18.06 4.48
C ARG A 738 -10.07 18.45 5.88
N PHE A 739 -9.16 18.52 6.85
CA PHE A 739 -9.46 19.03 8.18
C PHE A 739 -9.97 20.47 8.14
N ILE A 740 -9.33 21.37 7.39
CA ILE A 740 -9.76 22.76 7.22
C ILE A 740 -11.15 22.86 6.57
N THR A 741 -11.38 22.13 5.48
CA THR A 741 -12.69 22.12 4.79
C THR A 741 -13.82 21.56 5.68
N PHE A 742 -13.48 20.70 6.66
CA PHE A 742 -14.42 20.18 7.64
C PHE A 742 -14.72 21.18 8.77
N VAL A 743 -13.69 21.82 9.34
CA VAL A 743 -13.83 22.75 10.48
C VAL A 743 -14.43 24.09 10.05
N SER A 744 -14.23 24.51 8.79
CA SER A 744 -14.74 25.78 8.28
C SER A 744 -15.77 25.62 7.15
N PRO A 745 -17.06 25.40 7.46
CA PRO A 745 -18.13 25.54 6.48
C PRO A 745 -18.20 26.95 5.85
N ARG A 746 -17.57 27.95 6.49
CA ARG A 746 -17.49 29.34 6.01
C ARG A 746 -16.49 29.52 4.86
N PHE A 747 -15.44 28.69 4.78
CA PHE A 747 -14.40 28.81 3.75
C PHE A 747 -14.93 28.48 2.34
N ILE A 748 -15.80 27.47 2.23
CA ILE A 748 -16.48 27.10 0.96
C ILE A 748 -17.40 28.22 0.46
N LYS A 749 -17.90 29.08 1.35
CA LYS A 749 -18.77 30.20 1.00
C LYS A 749 -18.01 31.39 0.38
N HIS A 750 -16.68 31.47 0.57
CA HIS A 750 -15.81 32.49 -0.03
C HIS A 750 -15.22 32.06 -1.37
N LEU A 751 -15.00 30.76 -1.60
CA LEU A 751 -14.52 30.21 -2.88
C LEU A 751 -15.61 30.07 -3.96
N ARG A 752 -16.89 30.30 -3.60
CA ARG A 752 -18.05 30.29 -4.52
C ARG A 752 -18.53 31.70 -4.92
N ARG A 753 -17.83 32.74 -4.48
CA ARG A 753 -17.92 34.10 -5.02
C ARG A 753 -16.65 34.34 -5.82
#